data_AF-A0AA95EZT3-F1
#
_entry.id   AF-A0AA95EZT3-F1
#
_cell.length_a   1.000
_cell.length_b   1.000
_cell.length_c   1.000
_cell.angle_alpha   90.00
_cell.angle_beta   90.00
_cell.angle_gamma   90.00
#
_symmetry.space_group_name_H-M   'P 1'
#
loop_
_entity.id
_entity.type
_entity.pdbx_description
1 polymer ?
#
loop_
_entity_poly.entity_id
_entity_poly.type
_entity_poly.pdbx_seq_one_letter_code
_entity_poly.pdbx_strand_id
1 'polypeptide(L)'
;MLRRTLSTISVLAIVISLCSVQPKVSNAATPISQANATIFGPNVYIFDPTMATSDIQNVANTIFNSQETNQFGNERYAMLFKPGSYNVNLKEGFFTSVAGLGQNPDEVNITGGFNVDAKWANGNATQNFWRSIENIKITPSSGKTQWAVSQAAPMRRVHIAGSMDLFDFDTSWNAGWASGGYLADSKVDSKIVPASQQQWFSRNSQYTQWSNGVWNMVFVGDTNPPTGNFPNPPYTVVDQTPVVREKPYLYVDSSNNYRVFVPSVRSNSKGVSWENGSTPGTSLSIDQFYIASPGVSASTINTQLSQGKHLIFTPGIYHITSSIQINNANTVVLGIGFPTLVADNGAVAIKVADVDGVKIAGLLFDAGSSNSSSLLQVGPAGSSANHAANPTSLHDLFFRAGGGGVGKVDANLVINSNNVIGDHFWIWRADHGIGVGWTTNVSKNGLVVNGNDVTVYGLFNEHHNEYQTLWNGNGGKVYFYQSEIAYDVPSQAAWMNGSVNGFASYKVANTVTTHEAWGLGIYSFFRDAPVKLNSAIEVPDVQGVKIHHATTIWLSGTAGSEITHIINNLGGTVYANSPSDAMRQTLSEFVGTGTGGGGGTETALDRTGWTATTSPVNSTPEALFDNNMSTRWTSGKNQVPGQSIIMDMKAVKNFNKLVMDSTGNNSDYARGYEIYVSNDGTSWGSPITTGTGSAPIITVSFTAQNARYIKVVQTGVASNWWSIRELNVYTSGSGGSGGGPTGASLDRTSWVATTSPVNGTPEALFDGDMSTRWTSGKAQAPGQSIILDMQAVKTFNKLVMDSTGNNNDYARSYEVYVSNNGTSWGSAVANGTGTAPIITIELSVQNARYIKVVQTGTVSNWWSIREFNVYY
;
A
#
# COMPACT_ATOMS: atom_id res chain seq x y z
N MET A 1 0.35 -74.14 83.68
CA MET A 1 1.24 -73.61 82.64
C MET A 1 0.63 -72.30 82.19
N LEU A 2 1.31 -71.20 82.51
CA LEU A 2 0.70 -70.10 83.27
C LEU A 2 1.27 -68.74 82.84
N ARG A 3 0.43 -67.70 83.02
CA ARG A 3 0.73 -66.25 83.16
C ARG A 3 0.49 -65.42 81.90
N ARG A 4 -0.32 -64.35 81.88
CA ARG A 4 -0.71 -63.22 82.79
C ARG A 4 -0.06 -61.90 82.34
N THR A 5 -0.89 -61.09 81.67
CA THR A 5 -1.23 -59.65 81.84
C THR A 5 -0.28 -58.57 82.40
N LEU A 6 -0.33 -57.42 81.69
CA LEU A 6 -0.53 -55.98 82.07
C LEU A 6 0.63 -54.93 82.03
N SER A 7 0.35 -53.85 81.25
CA SER A 7 0.65 -52.39 81.31
C SER A 7 2.05 -51.77 81.55
N THR A 8 2.44 -50.77 80.72
CA THR A 8 2.70 -49.34 81.09
C THR A 8 3.23 -48.45 79.93
N ILE A 9 3.00 -47.14 80.07
CA ILE A 9 3.27 -45.95 79.20
C ILE A 9 4.75 -45.47 79.29
N SER A 10 5.33 -44.89 78.22
CA SER A 10 6.13 -43.61 78.25
C SER A 10 6.97 -43.26 77.01
N VAL A 11 6.76 -42.00 76.56
CA VAL A 11 7.72 -40.94 76.13
C VAL A 11 8.45 -41.00 74.77
N LEU A 12 8.13 -39.96 73.98
CA LEU A 12 8.73 -39.47 72.74
C LEU A 12 9.94 -38.54 73.07
N ALA A 13 11.09 -38.74 72.41
CA ALA A 13 12.25 -37.82 72.52
C ALA A 13 13.00 -37.65 71.18
N ILE A 14 13.45 -36.41 71.00
CA ILE A 14 14.01 -35.72 69.84
C ILE A 14 15.45 -36.16 69.51
N VAL A 15 15.78 -36.31 68.22
CA VAL A 15 17.14 -36.06 67.69
C VAL A 15 17.02 -35.25 66.40
N ILE A 16 17.27 -33.95 66.52
CA ILE A 16 17.55 -33.02 65.42
C ILE A 16 19.05 -33.12 65.14
N SER A 17 19.43 -33.45 63.90
CA SER A 17 20.81 -33.24 63.43
C SER A 17 20.87 -32.99 61.93
N LEU A 18 21.40 -31.80 61.60
CA LEU A 18 22.27 -31.52 60.45
C LEU A 18 21.65 -31.54 59.05
N CYS A 19 20.76 -30.58 58.78
CA CYS A 19 20.76 -29.89 57.49
C CYS A 19 21.36 -28.49 57.72
N SER A 20 22.64 -28.32 57.39
CA SER A 20 23.26 -27.01 57.25
C SER A 20 22.54 -26.26 56.13
N VAL A 21 21.61 -25.38 56.49
CA VAL A 21 21.09 -24.36 55.59
C VAL A 21 22.28 -23.47 55.25
N GLN A 22 22.87 -23.64 54.07
CA GLN A 22 23.75 -22.60 53.54
C GLN A 22 22.89 -21.34 53.42
N PRO A 23 23.23 -20.24 54.12
CA PRO A 23 22.55 -18.98 53.85
C PRO A 23 22.69 -18.70 52.36
N LYS A 24 21.58 -18.43 51.67
CA LYS A 24 21.64 -17.78 50.35
C LYS A 24 22.58 -16.61 50.53
N VAL A 25 23.72 -16.63 49.85
CA VAL A 25 24.61 -15.48 49.77
C VAL A 25 23.74 -14.36 49.21
N SER A 26 23.27 -13.45 50.07
CA SER A 26 22.60 -12.25 49.61
C SER A 26 23.69 -11.42 48.98
N ASN A 27 23.82 -11.50 47.66
CA ASN A 27 24.62 -10.52 46.94
C ASN A 27 24.12 -9.14 47.36
N ALA A 28 25.05 -8.26 47.75
CA ALA A 28 24.70 -6.89 48.09
C ALA A 28 23.95 -6.25 46.91
N ALA A 29 22.90 -5.47 47.21
CA ALA A 29 22.16 -4.76 46.18
C ALA A 29 23.10 -3.91 45.33
N THR A 30 22.96 -3.98 44.00
CA THR A 30 23.73 -3.12 43.10
C THR A 30 23.33 -1.66 43.37
N PRO A 31 24.27 -0.74 43.69
CA PRO A 31 23.92 0.67 43.87
C PRO A 31 23.38 1.28 42.58
N ILE A 32 22.37 2.16 42.66
CA ILE A 32 21.81 2.84 41.48
C ILE A 32 22.87 3.64 40.70
N SER A 33 23.92 4.12 41.37
CA SER A 33 25.06 4.81 40.74
C SER A 33 25.85 3.93 39.77
N GLN A 34 25.66 2.61 39.81
CA GLN A 34 26.27 1.67 38.86
C GLN A 34 25.34 1.34 37.68
N ALA A 35 24.08 1.79 37.69
CA ALA A 35 23.11 1.45 36.65
C ALA A 35 23.56 1.91 35.25
N ASN A 36 24.30 3.01 35.13
CA ASN A 36 24.85 3.50 33.87
C ASN A 36 26.39 3.35 33.74
N ALA A 37 27.02 2.61 34.66
CA ALA A 37 28.44 2.27 34.58
C ALA A 37 28.62 0.93 33.84
N THR A 38 28.16 0.87 32.59
CA THR A 38 28.09 -0.37 31.80
C THR A 38 28.97 -0.30 30.56
N ILE A 39 29.19 -1.46 29.92
CA ILE A 39 29.91 -1.55 28.63
C ILE A 39 29.20 -0.79 27.50
N PHE A 40 27.94 -0.39 27.68
CA PHE A 40 27.14 0.35 26.71
C PHE A 40 27.19 1.87 26.92
N GLY A 41 28.04 2.34 27.83
CA GLY A 41 28.26 3.76 28.07
C GLY A 41 27.23 4.42 29.01
N PRO A 42 27.43 5.72 29.26
CA PRO A 42 26.75 6.44 30.36
C PRO A 42 25.26 6.73 30.11
N ASN A 43 24.80 6.58 28.87
CA ASN A 43 23.44 6.86 28.45
C ASN A 43 22.54 5.61 28.47
N VAL A 44 23.09 4.46 28.87
CA VAL A 44 22.38 3.20 29.00
C VAL A 44 22.28 2.83 30.47
N TYR A 45 21.07 2.90 31.00
CA TYR A 45 20.75 2.51 32.38
C TYR A 45 20.27 1.07 32.39
N ILE A 46 21.00 0.20 33.08
CA ILE A 46 20.65 -1.21 33.28
C ILE A 46 20.21 -1.40 34.73
N PHE A 47 18.93 -1.71 34.90
CA PHE A 47 18.33 -1.99 36.19
C PHE A 47 18.30 -3.49 36.46
N ASP A 48 18.54 -3.88 37.71
CA ASP A 48 18.35 -5.25 38.18
C ASP A 48 17.37 -5.28 39.37
N PRO A 49 16.73 -6.43 39.66
CA PRO A 49 15.64 -6.48 40.64
C PRO A 49 16.08 -6.22 42.09
N THR A 50 17.37 -6.14 42.37
CA THR A 50 17.91 -5.81 43.70
C THR A 50 17.97 -4.30 43.96
N MET A 51 17.90 -3.47 42.91
CA MET A 51 17.87 -2.02 43.03
C MET A 51 16.54 -1.55 43.65
N ALA A 52 16.59 -0.51 44.48
CA ALA A 52 15.40 0.03 45.11
C ALA A 52 14.45 0.65 44.07
N THR A 53 13.16 0.32 44.17
CA THR A 53 12.11 0.86 43.29
C THR A 53 12.12 2.39 43.21
N SER A 54 12.31 3.07 44.35
CA SER A 54 12.38 4.54 44.40
C SER A 54 13.51 5.09 43.55
N ASP A 55 14.65 4.40 43.53
CA ASP A 55 15.85 4.87 42.82
C ASP A 55 15.67 4.70 41.32
N ILE A 56 15.14 3.55 40.89
CA ILE A 56 14.77 3.30 39.49
C ILE A 56 13.74 4.34 39.02
N GLN A 57 12.69 4.57 39.82
CA GLN A 57 11.66 5.56 39.50
C GLN A 57 12.22 6.97 39.40
N ASN A 58 13.14 7.36 40.29
CA ASN A 58 13.79 8.66 40.26
C ASN A 58 14.60 8.85 38.97
N VAL A 59 15.40 7.86 38.57
CA VAL A 59 16.15 7.90 37.30
C VAL A 59 15.20 8.01 36.11
N ALA A 60 14.15 7.19 36.06
CA ALA A 60 13.15 7.23 34.99
C ALA A 60 12.45 8.60 34.90
N ASN A 61 12.09 9.20 36.04
CA ASN A 61 11.49 10.53 36.10
C ASN A 61 12.47 11.61 35.62
N THR A 62 13.75 11.52 36.00
CA THR A 62 14.77 12.47 35.53
C THR A 62 14.92 12.42 34.01
N ILE A 63 15.00 11.21 33.43
CA ILE A 63 15.08 11.02 31.98
C ILE A 63 13.83 11.59 31.32
N PHE A 64 12.63 11.19 31.78
CA PHE A 64 11.37 11.68 31.24
C PHE A 64 11.27 13.21 31.27
N ASN A 65 11.55 13.85 32.41
CA ASN A 65 11.48 15.31 32.54
C ASN A 65 12.45 16.03 31.60
N SER A 66 13.59 15.42 31.28
CA SER A 66 14.54 15.97 30.30
C SER A 66 14.11 15.74 28.85
N GLN A 67 13.35 14.68 28.59
CA GLN A 67 13.02 14.22 27.24
C GLN A 67 11.58 14.48 26.81
N GLU A 68 10.67 14.84 27.71
CA GLU A 68 9.24 15.00 27.42
C GLU A 68 8.99 16.00 26.28
N THR A 69 9.68 17.13 26.29
CA THR A 69 9.57 18.20 25.28
C THR A 69 10.79 18.29 24.36
N ASN A 70 11.75 17.36 24.48
CA ASN A 70 13.04 17.43 23.81
C ASN A 70 13.02 16.87 22.38
N GLN A 71 12.11 17.40 21.56
CA GLN A 71 11.85 16.86 20.23
C GLN A 71 13.09 16.86 19.32
N PHE A 72 13.95 17.87 19.39
CA PHE A 72 15.13 17.99 18.51
C PHE A 72 16.47 18.01 19.25
N GLY A 73 16.50 17.69 20.55
CA GLY A 73 17.74 17.68 21.32
C GLY A 73 18.70 16.57 20.95
N ASN A 74 19.87 16.62 21.58
CA ASN A 74 20.98 15.71 21.32
C ASN A 74 20.98 14.51 22.27
N GLU A 75 20.29 14.63 23.40
CA GLU A 75 20.20 13.63 24.44
C GLU A 75 19.49 12.38 23.92
N ARG A 76 20.04 11.22 24.27
CA ARG A 76 19.61 9.88 23.85
C ARG A 76 19.73 8.96 25.05
N TYR A 77 18.72 8.15 25.33
CA TYR A 77 18.74 7.26 26.50
C TYR A 77 18.20 5.87 26.20
N ALA A 78 18.73 4.87 26.90
CA ALA A 78 18.13 3.55 26.99
C ALA A 78 17.93 3.15 28.46
N MET A 79 16.74 2.66 28.79
CA MET A 79 16.41 2.05 30.08
C MET A 79 16.18 0.55 29.87
N LEU A 80 17.12 -0.27 30.34
CA LEU A 80 17.14 -1.71 30.14
C LEU A 80 16.92 -2.42 31.48
N PHE A 81 16.07 -3.44 31.50
CA PHE A 81 15.67 -4.13 32.72
C PHE A 81 16.09 -5.58 32.67
N LYS A 82 16.93 -6.04 33.59
CA LYS A 82 17.28 -7.47 33.71
C LYS A 82 16.05 -8.31 34.10
N PRO A 83 16.06 -9.63 33.82
CA PRO A 83 15.00 -10.53 34.26
C PRO A 83 14.60 -10.34 35.72
N GLY A 84 13.30 -10.19 35.98
CA GLY A 84 12.71 -9.97 37.29
C GLY A 84 11.51 -9.03 37.25
N SER A 85 11.05 -8.59 38.43
CA SER A 85 9.85 -7.77 38.58
C SER A 85 10.18 -6.42 39.21
N TYR A 86 9.61 -5.36 38.65
CA TYR A 86 9.88 -3.97 39.04
C TYR A 86 8.58 -3.22 39.28
N ASN A 87 8.38 -2.70 40.49
CA ASN A 87 7.17 -1.96 40.83
C ASN A 87 7.28 -0.46 40.53
N VAL A 88 7.60 -0.12 39.28
CA VAL A 88 7.76 1.25 38.79
C VAL A 88 6.64 1.62 37.81
N ASN A 89 6.29 2.90 37.75
CA ASN A 89 5.39 3.45 36.75
C ASN A 89 6.17 4.37 35.82
N LEU A 90 6.48 3.89 34.63
CA LEU A 90 7.37 4.54 33.69
C LEU A 90 6.59 5.49 32.78
N LYS A 91 7.17 6.67 32.53
CA LYS A 91 6.79 7.56 31.44
C LYS A 91 7.94 7.67 30.44
N GLU A 92 7.62 7.74 29.15
CA GLU A 92 8.63 7.78 28.09
C GLU A 92 8.52 9.05 27.24
N GLY A 93 9.62 9.81 27.16
CA GLY A 93 9.75 11.02 26.35
C GLY A 93 10.42 10.75 24.99
N PHE A 94 10.88 11.80 24.32
CA PHE A 94 11.63 11.69 23.07
C PHE A 94 12.96 10.95 23.25
N PHE A 95 13.42 10.32 22.17
CA PHE A 95 14.69 9.61 22.03
C PHE A 95 15.06 8.70 23.20
N THR A 96 14.06 8.01 23.73
CA THR A 96 14.21 7.05 24.83
C THR A 96 13.81 5.68 24.32
N SER A 97 14.58 4.65 24.65
CA SER A 97 14.17 3.27 24.44
C SER A 97 14.06 2.54 25.77
N VAL A 98 12.95 1.84 26.01
CA VAL A 98 12.75 0.97 27.17
C VAL A 98 12.73 -0.49 26.73
N ALA A 99 13.54 -1.35 27.33
CA ALA A 99 13.54 -2.76 26.96
C ALA A 99 13.82 -3.72 28.12
N GLY A 100 13.23 -4.91 28.04
CA GLY A 100 13.60 -6.04 28.89
C GLY A 100 14.78 -6.82 28.31
N LEU A 101 15.68 -7.27 29.18
CA LEU A 101 16.85 -8.09 28.86
C LEU A 101 16.61 -9.58 29.10
N GLY A 102 15.34 -10.02 29.16
CA GLY A 102 15.00 -11.44 29.14
C GLY A 102 15.13 -12.04 27.75
N GLN A 103 15.19 -13.37 27.64
CA GLN A 103 15.05 -14.00 26.33
C GLN A 103 13.62 -13.85 25.79
N ASN A 104 12.64 -13.80 26.70
CA ASN A 104 11.22 -13.65 26.40
C ASN A 104 10.59 -12.50 27.21
N PRO A 105 9.48 -11.91 26.76
CA PRO A 105 8.89 -10.73 27.41
C PRO A 105 8.52 -10.96 28.87
N ASP A 106 7.98 -12.14 29.20
CA ASP A 106 7.49 -12.48 30.54
C ASP A 106 8.59 -12.62 31.59
N GLU A 107 9.86 -12.67 31.19
CA GLU A 107 10.99 -12.71 32.12
C GLU A 107 11.26 -11.35 32.79
N VAL A 108 10.71 -10.26 32.25
CA VAL A 108 10.82 -8.90 32.80
C VAL A 108 9.42 -8.33 32.98
N ASN A 109 9.02 -8.01 34.21
CA ASN A 109 7.68 -7.50 34.50
C ASN A 109 7.71 -6.12 35.18
N ILE A 110 7.08 -5.13 34.55
CA ILE A 110 6.82 -3.81 35.15
C ILE A 110 5.40 -3.80 35.73
N THR A 111 5.27 -3.72 37.05
CA THR A 111 3.97 -3.88 37.75
C THR A 111 3.29 -2.58 38.15
N GLY A 112 3.97 -1.43 38.02
CA GLY A 112 3.33 -0.13 38.26
C GLY A 112 2.59 0.35 37.01
N GLY A 113 3.29 0.39 35.88
CA GLY A 113 2.74 0.77 34.58
C GLY A 113 3.81 1.29 33.64
N PHE A 114 3.43 1.47 32.39
CA PHE A 114 4.26 2.11 31.37
C PHE A 114 3.34 2.95 30.50
N ASN A 115 3.67 4.24 30.31
CA ASN A 115 2.78 5.18 29.64
C ASN A 115 3.53 6.17 28.74
N VAL A 116 2.98 6.42 27.57
CA VAL A 116 3.23 7.63 26.78
C VAL A 116 1.93 8.42 26.72
N ASP A 117 1.96 9.61 27.30
CA ASP A 117 0.87 10.60 27.23
C ASP A 117 1.24 11.74 26.27
N ALA A 118 0.30 12.65 26.02
CA ALA A 118 0.52 13.83 25.18
C ALA A 118 0.29 15.13 25.97
N LYS A 119 0.54 15.12 27.29
CA LYS A 119 0.24 16.28 28.15
C LYS A 119 1.10 17.50 27.82
N TRP A 120 2.33 17.29 27.37
CA TRP A 120 3.22 18.36 26.90
C TRP A 120 2.63 19.19 25.74
N ALA A 121 1.71 18.60 24.96
CA ALA A 121 1.06 19.21 23.81
C ALA A 121 -0.48 19.22 23.96
N ASN A 122 -1.00 19.38 25.18
CA ASN A 122 -2.44 19.51 25.47
C ASN A 122 -3.30 18.34 24.95
N GLY A 123 -2.77 17.12 24.99
CA GLY A 123 -3.43 15.91 24.49
C GLY A 123 -3.25 15.65 22.99
N ASN A 124 -2.56 16.53 22.27
CA ASN A 124 -2.20 16.30 20.86
C ASN A 124 -0.95 15.41 20.76
N ALA A 125 -1.12 14.17 20.33
CA ALA A 125 -0.05 13.20 20.17
C ALA A 125 0.62 13.23 18.79
N THR A 126 0.26 14.14 17.86
CA THR A 126 0.80 14.17 16.48
C THR A 126 2.30 14.38 16.39
N GLN A 127 2.97 14.72 17.50
CA GLN A 127 4.42 14.88 17.59
C GLN A 127 5.10 13.91 18.56
N ASN A 128 4.39 12.91 19.08
CA ASN A 128 4.97 11.89 19.98
C ASN A 128 5.80 10.85 19.21
N PHE A 129 6.97 11.29 18.74
CA PHE A 129 7.90 10.52 17.91
C PHE A 129 9.04 9.87 18.71
N TRP A 130 9.88 9.13 17.98
CA TRP A 130 11.23 8.67 18.34
C TRP A 130 11.35 8.09 19.74
N ARG A 131 10.57 7.05 20.05
CA ARG A 131 10.64 6.32 21.32
C ARG A 131 10.33 4.85 21.11
N SER A 132 10.63 3.95 22.03
CA SER A 132 10.39 2.52 21.74
C SER A 132 10.30 1.68 23.00
N ILE A 133 9.39 0.70 22.99
CA ILE A 133 9.33 -0.33 24.03
C ILE A 133 9.51 -1.72 23.43
N GLU A 134 10.37 -2.54 24.06
CA GLU A 134 10.69 -3.87 23.54
C GLU A 134 10.85 -4.97 24.61
N ASN A 135 10.38 -6.18 24.30
CA ASN A 135 10.72 -7.43 25.00
C ASN A 135 10.47 -7.40 26.51
N ILE A 136 9.26 -6.99 26.91
CA ILE A 136 8.90 -6.76 28.31
C ILE A 136 7.42 -7.04 28.57
N LYS A 137 7.11 -7.53 29.76
CA LYS A 137 5.74 -7.60 30.27
C LYS A 137 5.41 -6.35 31.08
N ILE A 138 4.23 -5.78 30.83
CA ILE A 138 3.64 -4.70 31.60
C ILE A 138 2.38 -5.24 32.29
N THR A 139 2.36 -5.21 33.61
CA THR A 139 1.18 -5.48 34.44
C THR A 139 0.73 -4.16 35.04
N PRO A 140 -0.01 -3.31 34.31
CA PRO A 140 -0.32 -1.97 34.77
C PRO A 140 -1.23 -2.01 36.00
N SER A 141 -0.87 -1.30 37.06
CA SER A 141 -1.66 -1.21 38.30
C SER A 141 -3.06 -0.62 38.10
N SER A 142 -3.22 0.20 37.06
CA SER A 142 -4.50 0.75 36.58
C SER A 142 -5.35 -0.24 35.77
N GLY A 143 -4.80 -1.41 35.42
CA GLY A 143 -5.37 -2.35 34.45
C GLY A 143 -5.21 -1.92 32.98
N LYS A 144 -4.53 -0.79 32.72
CA LYS A 144 -4.42 -0.23 31.36
C LYS A 144 -3.11 0.52 31.11
N THR A 145 -2.52 0.30 29.94
CA THR A 145 -1.37 1.05 29.41
C THR A 145 -1.83 2.14 28.44
N GLN A 146 -1.29 3.35 28.56
CA GLN A 146 -1.49 4.41 27.57
C GLN A 146 -0.27 4.49 26.63
N TRP A 147 -0.51 4.42 25.33
CA TRP A 147 0.51 4.49 24.27
C TRP A 147 0.07 5.50 23.22
N ALA A 148 -0.07 6.76 23.63
CA ALA A 148 -0.49 7.87 22.79
C ALA A 148 0.67 8.35 21.91
N VAL A 149 0.96 7.62 20.82
CA VAL A 149 2.13 7.90 19.96
C VAL A 149 1.74 8.28 18.54
N SER A 150 2.71 8.81 17.79
CA SER A 150 2.64 8.94 16.33
C SER A 150 3.72 8.07 15.65
N GLN A 151 4.35 8.52 14.57
CA GLN A 151 5.35 7.76 13.81
C GLN A 151 6.66 7.50 14.59
N ALA A 152 7.44 6.50 14.14
CA ALA A 152 8.71 6.08 14.75
C ALA A 152 8.64 5.77 16.26
N ALA A 153 7.54 5.16 16.67
CA ALA A 153 7.29 4.72 18.04
C ALA A 153 6.95 3.21 18.10
N PRO A 154 7.90 2.30 17.80
CA PRO A 154 7.59 0.88 17.77
C PRO A 154 7.30 0.33 19.17
N MET A 155 6.23 -0.47 19.26
CA MET A 155 6.01 -1.44 20.34
C MET A 155 6.26 -2.84 19.78
N ARG A 156 7.29 -3.52 20.29
CA ARG A 156 7.70 -4.85 19.82
C ARG A 156 7.80 -5.84 20.96
N ARG A 157 7.28 -7.05 20.77
CA ARG A 157 7.55 -8.13 21.72
C ARG A 157 7.12 -7.77 23.15
N VAL A 158 5.99 -7.09 23.29
CA VAL A 158 5.47 -6.63 24.59
C VAL A 158 4.28 -7.50 25.00
N HIS A 159 4.20 -7.85 26.28
CA HIS A 159 3.03 -8.47 26.87
C HIS A 159 2.33 -7.47 27.81
N ILE A 160 1.19 -6.92 27.40
CA ILE A 160 0.35 -6.08 28.24
C ILE A 160 -0.69 -6.96 28.93
N ALA A 161 -0.50 -7.20 30.23
CA ALA A 161 -1.47 -7.89 31.08
C ALA A 161 -2.61 -6.93 31.50
N GLY A 162 -3.35 -6.44 30.51
CA GLY A 162 -4.36 -5.40 30.66
C GLY A 162 -4.92 -4.90 29.33
N SER A 163 -5.56 -3.72 29.35
CA SER A 163 -5.98 -3.01 28.13
C SER A 163 -4.91 -2.03 27.64
N MET A 164 -5.04 -1.56 26.41
CA MET A 164 -4.17 -0.51 25.84
C MET A 164 -4.99 0.58 25.16
N ASP A 165 -4.73 1.84 25.50
CA ASP A 165 -5.26 3.01 24.78
C ASP A 165 -4.16 3.62 23.91
N LEU A 166 -4.47 3.98 22.67
CA LEU A 166 -3.49 4.55 21.73
C LEU A 166 -3.62 6.06 21.58
N PHE A 167 -4.33 6.72 22.50
CA PHE A 167 -4.64 8.15 22.43
C PHE A 167 -4.50 8.80 23.81
N ASP A 168 -4.55 10.12 23.84
CA ASP A 168 -4.71 10.88 25.07
C ASP A 168 -5.90 11.84 24.96
N PHE A 169 -6.39 12.29 26.11
CA PHE A 169 -7.46 13.29 26.15
C PHE A 169 -6.91 14.70 26.00
N ASP A 170 -7.56 15.49 25.16
CA ASP A 170 -7.36 16.93 25.06
C ASP A 170 -7.94 17.67 26.29
N THR A 171 -7.75 18.99 26.35
CA THR A 171 -8.23 19.83 27.45
C THR A 171 -9.75 19.90 27.58
N SER A 172 -10.48 19.46 26.55
CA SER A 172 -11.94 19.38 26.50
C SER A 172 -12.47 17.96 26.70
N TRP A 173 -11.62 17.02 27.13
CA TRP A 173 -11.94 15.60 27.31
C TRP A 173 -12.36 14.86 26.02
N ASN A 174 -12.01 15.39 24.84
CA ASN A 174 -12.10 14.62 23.60
C ASN A 174 -10.85 13.77 23.43
N ALA A 175 -10.94 12.71 22.62
CA ALA A 175 -9.75 12.01 22.16
C ALA A 175 -8.92 12.95 21.27
N GLY A 176 -7.74 13.35 21.74
CA GLY A 176 -6.85 14.27 21.04
C GLY A 176 -6.23 13.65 19.79
N TRP A 177 -5.70 14.47 18.88
CA TRP A 177 -5.17 13.97 17.60
C TRP A 177 -3.97 13.04 17.80
N ALA A 178 -3.90 11.98 17.01
CA ALA A 178 -2.79 11.02 17.03
C ALA A 178 -2.61 10.38 15.65
N SER A 179 -1.36 10.18 15.22
CA SER A 179 -1.00 9.71 13.87
C SER A 179 0.01 8.55 13.93
N GLY A 180 -0.28 7.59 14.80
CA GLY A 180 0.46 6.34 14.93
C GLY A 180 0.17 5.38 13.78
N GLY A 181 0.62 4.14 13.84
CA GLY A 181 1.55 3.59 14.82
C GLY A 181 1.87 2.15 14.46
N TYR A 182 2.77 1.55 15.21
CA TYR A 182 3.36 0.26 14.88
C TYR A 182 3.34 -0.68 16.09
N LEU A 183 2.65 -1.81 15.94
CA LEU A 183 2.60 -2.91 16.93
C LEU A 183 3.06 -4.20 16.27
N ALA A 184 4.06 -4.86 16.83
CA ALA A 184 4.51 -6.15 16.31
C ALA A 184 4.86 -7.16 17.40
N ASP A 185 4.61 -8.43 17.10
CA ASP A 185 5.04 -9.57 17.94
C ASP A 185 4.56 -9.46 19.39
N SER A 186 3.43 -8.79 19.63
CA SER A 186 3.00 -8.36 20.97
C SER A 186 1.65 -8.95 21.36
N LYS A 187 1.44 -9.08 22.67
CA LYS A 187 0.23 -9.64 23.27
C LYS A 187 -0.42 -8.61 24.18
N VAL A 188 -1.72 -8.38 24.01
CA VAL A 188 -2.54 -7.57 24.91
C VAL A 188 -3.68 -8.46 25.41
N ASP A 189 -3.71 -8.76 26.71
CA ASP A 189 -4.67 -9.71 27.28
C ASP A 189 -6.13 -9.26 27.15
N SER A 190 -6.36 -7.95 26.95
CA SER A 190 -7.68 -7.35 26.83
C SER A 190 -7.84 -6.59 25.52
N LYS A 191 -8.59 -5.47 25.54
CA LYS A 191 -8.89 -4.64 24.36
C LYS A 191 -7.81 -3.61 24.06
N ILE A 192 -7.68 -3.28 22.78
CA ILE A 192 -6.96 -2.11 22.28
C ILE A 192 -7.97 -1.04 21.84
N VAL A 193 -7.75 0.20 22.27
CA VAL A 193 -8.61 1.35 21.97
C VAL A 193 -7.85 2.43 21.20
N PRO A 194 -8.00 2.50 19.86
CA PRO A 194 -7.37 3.54 19.06
C PRO A 194 -8.00 4.93 19.23
N ALA A 195 -9.32 4.98 19.43
CA ALA A 195 -10.12 6.21 19.47
C ALA A 195 -9.86 7.13 18.27
N SER A 196 -9.10 8.22 18.45
CA SER A 196 -8.80 9.25 17.45
C SER A 196 -7.60 8.94 16.56
N GLN A 197 -6.87 7.83 16.81
CA GLN A 197 -5.75 7.41 15.96
C GLN A 197 -6.17 7.33 14.50
N GLN A 198 -5.50 8.11 13.65
CA GLN A 198 -5.82 8.23 12.23
C GLN A 198 -5.68 6.89 11.49
N GLN A 199 -4.54 6.23 11.71
CA GLN A 199 -4.19 4.95 11.13
C GLN A 199 -3.41 4.10 12.14
N TRP A 200 -3.23 2.81 11.85
CA TRP A 200 -2.38 1.93 12.64
C TRP A 200 -1.96 0.70 11.84
N PHE A 201 -0.74 0.20 12.09
CA PHE A 201 -0.27 -1.08 11.60
C PHE A 201 0.02 -2.03 12.75
N SER A 202 -0.60 -3.21 12.70
CA SER A 202 -0.35 -4.29 13.64
C SER A 202 -0.01 -5.57 12.88
N ARG A 203 1.01 -6.30 13.35
CA ARG A 203 1.37 -7.61 12.77
C ARG A 203 1.81 -8.63 13.80
N ASN A 204 1.58 -9.91 13.51
CA ASN A 204 1.96 -11.03 14.37
C ASN A 204 1.61 -10.81 15.85
N SER A 205 0.50 -10.15 16.14
CA SER A 205 0.11 -9.76 17.49
C SER A 205 -1.13 -10.52 17.94
N GLN A 206 -1.41 -10.46 19.24
CA GLN A 206 -2.57 -11.09 19.84
C GLN A 206 -3.28 -10.09 20.74
N TYR A 207 -4.60 -10.00 20.59
CA TYR A 207 -5.47 -9.24 21.48
C TYR A 207 -6.87 -9.85 21.48
N THR A 208 -7.69 -9.49 22.46
CA THR A 208 -9.08 -10.01 22.54
C THR A 208 -10.05 -9.15 21.74
N GLN A 209 -9.80 -7.85 21.64
CA GLN A 209 -10.67 -6.92 20.93
C GLN A 209 -9.90 -5.70 20.42
N TRP A 210 -10.32 -5.19 19.27
CA TRP A 210 -9.93 -3.90 18.71
C TRP A 210 -11.18 -3.02 18.57
N SER A 211 -11.22 -1.84 19.21
CA SER A 211 -12.49 -1.13 19.42
C SER A 211 -13.02 -0.33 18.23
N ASN A 212 -12.16 0.28 17.41
CA ASN A 212 -12.59 1.15 16.29
C ASN A 212 -11.46 1.37 15.26
N GLY A 213 -11.79 1.98 14.12
CA GLY A 213 -10.83 2.48 13.14
C GLY A 213 -11.28 3.82 12.56
N VAL A 214 -10.33 4.67 12.17
CA VAL A 214 -10.61 6.03 11.68
C VAL A 214 -10.42 6.12 10.16
N TRP A 215 -9.19 5.97 9.63
CA TRP A 215 -8.94 6.07 8.18
C TRP A 215 -8.31 4.83 7.55
N ASN A 216 -7.34 4.21 8.21
CA ASN A 216 -6.60 3.05 7.67
C ASN A 216 -6.01 2.18 8.80
N MET A 217 -6.71 1.13 9.22
CA MET A 217 -6.17 0.18 10.22
C MET A 217 -5.85 -1.15 9.54
N VAL A 218 -4.58 -1.56 9.60
CA VAL A 218 -4.06 -2.71 8.86
C VAL A 218 -3.51 -3.76 9.83
N PHE A 219 -3.95 -5.00 9.66
CA PHE A 219 -3.64 -6.14 10.52
C PHE A 219 -3.09 -7.29 9.68
N VAL A 220 -1.89 -7.78 9.99
CA VAL A 220 -1.22 -8.81 9.19
C VAL A 220 -0.70 -9.94 10.09
N GLY A 221 -1.26 -11.14 9.95
CA GLY A 221 -0.88 -12.25 10.83
C GLY A 221 -1.29 -12.04 12.28
N ASP A 222 -2.26 -11.18 12.57
CA ASP A 222 -2.76 -11.00 13.93
C ASP A 222 -3.74 -12.11 14.32
N THR A 223 -3.79 -12.42 15.61
CA THR A 223 -4.81 -13.29 16.19
C THR A 223 -5.97 -12.43 16.68
N ASN A 224 -7.18 -12.78 16.24
CA ASN A 224 -8.42 -12.03 16.47
C ASN A 224 -8.40 -10.57 15.93
N PRO A 225 -8.00 -10.33 14.66
CA PRO A 225 -8.17 -9.01 14.06
C PRO A 225 -9.66 -8.59 14.07
N PRO A 226 -9.97 -7.29 14.06
CA PRO A 226 -11.37 -6.85 14.04
C PRO A 226 -12.11 -7.37 12.80
N THR A 227 -13.43 -7.56 12.95
CA THR A 227 -14.32 -7.94 11.85
C THR A 227 -14.85 -6.70 11.12
N GLY A 228 -15.20 -6.86 9.85
CA GLY A 228 -15.61 -5.77 8.95
C GLY A 228 -14.66 -5.64 7.77
N ASN A 229 -15.05 -4.86 6.77
CA ASN A 229 -14.29 -4.69 5.54
C ASN A 229 -14.19 -3.21 5.19
N PHE A 230 -13.03 -2.81 4.68
CA PHE A 230 -12.82 -1.52 4.03
C PHE A 230 -13.91 -1.28 2.95
N PRO A 231 -14.44 -0.05 2.80
CA PRO A 231 -13.96 1.22 3.37
C PRO A 231 -14.50 1.61 4.75
N ASN A 232 -15.55 0.92 5.22
CA ASN A 232 -16.20 1.24 6.49
C ASN A 232 -16.73 -0.02 7.21
N PRO A 233 -16.12 -0.44 8.33
CA PRO A 233 -14.96 0.17 8.98
C PRO A 233 -13.69 0.04 8.12
N PRO A 234 -12.70 0.94 8.27
CA PRO A 234 -11.52 1.00 7.42
C PRO A 234 -10.46 -0.04 7.80
N TYR A 235 -10.85 -1.31 7.81
CA TYR A 235 -10.02 -2.44 8.23
C TYR A 235 -9.48 -3.18 7.01
N THR A 236 -8.16 -3.36 6.98
CA THR A 236 -7.45 -4.24 6.06
C THR A 236 -6.89 -5.41 6.86
N VAL A 237 -7.34 -6.62 6.58
CA VAL A 237 -6.92 -7.81 7.31
C VAL A 237 -6.27 -8.80 6.34
N VAL A 238 -5.02 -9.15 6.62
CA VAL A 238 -4.28 -10.21 5.94
C VAL A 238 -4.00 -11.31 6.95
N ASP A 239 -4.46 -12.53 6.66
CA ASP A 239 -4.51 -13.61 7.65
C ASP A 239 -3.13 -14.03 8.19
N GLN A 240 -2.11 -13.99 7.34
CA GLN A 240 -0.76 -14.43 7.66
C GLN A 240 0.26 -13.41 7.16
N THR A 241 1.35 -13.25 7.92
CA THR A 241 2.54 -12.50 7.49
C THR A 241 3.38 -13.39 6.58
N PRO A 242 3.48 -13.12 5.25
CA PRO A 242 4.03 -14.10 4.31
C PRO A 242 5.52 -14.41 4.52
N VAL A 243 6.32 -13.40 4.83
CA VAL A 243 7.74 -13.56 5.16
C VAL A 243 8.16 -12.48 6.13
N VAL A 244 8.78 -12.85 7.24
CA VAL A 244 9.20 -11.89 8.26
C VAL A 244 10.36 -12.44 9.05
N ARG A 245 11.15 -11.55 9.64
CA ARG A 245 12.10 -11.88 10.69
C ARG A 245 11.89 -10.86 11.79
N GLU A 246 11.70 -11.31 13.02
CA GLU A 246 11.59 -10.37 14.13
C GLU A 246 12.94 -9.67 14.37
N LYS A 247 12.89 -8.44 14.90
CA LYS A 247 14.07 -7.59 15.12
C LYS A 247 15.07 -8.27 16.06
N PRO A 248 16.39 -8.20 15.80
CA PRO A 248 17.39 -8.61 16.79
C PRO A 248 17.30 -7.77 18.08
N TYR A 249 17.53 -8.39 19.23
CA TYR A 249 17.43 -7.72 20.53
C TYR A 249 18.53 -8.16 21.50
N LEU A 250 18.92 -7.24 22.39
CA LEU A 250 19.88 -7.49 23.46
C LEU A 250 19.18 -8.21 24.61
N TYR A 251 19.83 -9.21 25.20
CA TYR A 251 19.36 -9.89 26.40
C TYR A 251 20.53 -10.39 27.26
N VAL A 252 20.25 -10.87 28.47
CA VAL A 252 21.22 -11.56 29.33
C VAL A 252 20.88 -13.06 29.40
N ASP A 253 21.90 -13.91 29.25
CA ASP A 253 21.72 -15.35 29.42
C ASP A 253 21.63 -15.75 30.91
N SER A 254 21.40 -17.05 31.18
CA SER A 254 21.29 -17.57 32.56
C SER A 254 22.56 -17.38 33.40
N SER A 255 23.70 -17.10 32.76
CA SER A 255 24.97 -16.79 33.41
C SER A 255 25.22 -15.27 33.50
N ASN A 256 24.20 -14.45 33.22
CA ASN A 256 24.23 -12.99 33.24
C ASN A 256 25.21 -12.38 32.22
N ASN A 257 25.56 -13.13 31.15
CA ASN A 257 26.35 -12.59 30.04
C ASN A 257 25.43 -11.91 29.02
N TYR A 258 25.85 -10.76 28.51
CA TYR A 258 25.13 -10.09 27.43
C TYR A 258 25.23 -10.88 26.13
N ARG A 259 24.12 -10.89 25.40
CA ARG A 259 23.95 -11.60 24.13
C ARG A 259 23.03 -10.79 23.22
N VAL A 260 23.18 -10.96 21.91
CA VAL A 260 22.18 -10.49 20.94
C VAL A 260 21.47 -11.70 20.36
N PHE A 261 20.15 -11.77 20.58
CA PHE A 261 19.32 -12.78 19.96
C PHE A 261 18.95 -12.35 18.54
N VAL A 262 19.10 -13.25 17.58
CA VAL A 262 18.79 -13.03 16.16
C VAL A 262 17.66 -13.99 15.78
N PRO A 263 16.40 -13.52 15.72
CA PRO A 263 15.28 -14.34 15.31
C PRO A 263 15.46 -14.91 13.90
N SER A 264 14.96 -16.13 13.68
CA SER A 264 14.94 -16.78 12.37
C SER A 264 13.91 -16.12 11.45
N VAL A 265 14.12 -16.25 10.13
CA VAL A 265 13.07 -15.93 9.16
C VAL A 265 11.92 -16.92 9.36
N ARG A 266 10.69 -16.40 9.33
CA ARG A 266 9.45 -17.17 9.36
C ARG A 266 8.65 -16.84 8.11
N SER A 267 7.87 -17.81 7.65
CA SER A 267 6.92 -17.63 6.57
C SER A 267 5.52 -17.93 7.06
N ASN A 268 4.53 -17.26 6.47
CA ASN A 268 3.11 -17.45 6.74
C ASN A 268 2.79 -17.43 8.25
N SER A 269 3.43 -16.52 8.98
CA SER A 269 3.33 -16.50 10.43
C SER A 269 2.05 -15.82 10.91
N LYS A 270 1.55 -16.25 12.07
CA LYS A 270 0.40 -15.67 12.74
C LYS A 270 0.60 -15.67 14.25
N GLY A 271 0.20 -14.60 14.91
CA GLY A 271 0.40 -14.37 16.34
C GLY A 271 1.87 -14.22 16.74
N VAL A 272 2.08 -14.05 18.05
CA VAL A 272 3.40 -13.78 18.60
C VAL A 272 4.34 -14.98 18.44
N SER A 273 5.62 -14.69 18.27
CA SER A 273 6.69 -15.64 18.05
C SER A 273 7.18 -16.35 19.30
N TRP A 274 6.65 -15.98 20.48
CA TRP A 274 7.07 -16.46 21.80
C TRP A 274 5.94 -17.14 22.59
N GLU A 275 4.77 -17.39 21.99
CA GLU A 275 3.60 -18.00 22.66
C GLU A 275 3.88 -19.46 23.09
N ASN A 276 4.56 -20.23 22.23
CA ASN A 276 4.78 -21.67 22.41
C ASN A 276 6.23 -22.00 22.82
N GLY A 277 6.85 -21.13 23.60
CA GLY A 277 8.26 -21.19 23.98
C GLY A 277 9.10 -20.11 23.31
N SER A 278 10.43 -20.21 23.47
CA SER A 278 11.33 -19.17 22.96
C SER A 278 11.27 -19.06 21.44
N THR A 279 11.33 -17.82 20.95
CA THR A 279 11.35 -17.54 19.52
C THR A 279 12.50 -18.27 18.84
N PRO A 280 12.27 -18.96 17.71
CA PRO A 280 13.34 -19.61 16.97
C PRO A 280 14.40 -18.60 16.50
N GLY A 281 15.68 -18.92 16.67
CA GLY A 281 16.76 -18.00 16.35
C GLY A 281 18.10 -18.45 16.91
N THR A 282 19.11 -17.61 16.74
CA THR A 282 20.48 -17.85 17.19
C THR A 282 20.91 -16.78 18.19
N SER A 283 21.69 -17.16 19.19
CA SER A 283 22.23 -16.23 20.18
C SER A 283 23.71 -15.96 19.93
N LEU A 284 24.06 -14.70 19.72
CA LEU A 284 25.43 -14.23 19.48
C LEU A 284 26.02 -13.68 20.77
N SER A 285 27.27 -14.05 21.09
CA SER A 285 27.97 -13.49 22.26
C SER A 285 28.23 -12.00 22.06
N ILE A 286 28.12 -11.19 23.12
CA ILE A 286 28.47 -9.77 23.05
C ILE A 286 29.92 -9.55 22.61
N ASP A 287 30.83 -10.49 22.88
CA ASP A 287 32.23 -10.44 22.45
C ASP A 287 32.40 -10.46 20.92
N GLN A 288 31.36 -10.86 20.17
CA GLN A 288 31.35 -10.82 18.72
C GLN A 288 30.98 -9.44 18.16
N PHE A 289 30.58 -8.49 19.02
CA PHE A 289 30.20 -7.14 18.63
C PHE A 289 31.31 -6.13 18.93
N TYR A 290 31.45 -5.16 18.05
CA TYR A 290 32.05 -3.89 18.36
C TYR A 290 30.97 -2.97 18.93
N ILE A 291 31.17 -2.47 20.14
CA ILE A 291 30.27 -1.50 20.77
C ILE A 291 30.80 -0.09 20.46
N ALA A 292 30.15 0.57 19.50
CA ALA A 292 30.46 1.93 19.10
C ALA A 292 29.85 2.94 20.07
N SER A 293 30.61 3.98 20.35
CA SER A 293 30.21 5.16 21.12
C SER A 293 30.43 6.42 20.30
N PRO A 294 29.71 7.52 20.57
CA PRO A 294 29.89 8.78 19.85
C PRO A 294 31.35 9.23 19.77
N GLY A 295 31.76 9.75 18.62
CA GLY A 295 33.14 10.17 18.34
C GLY A 295 34.02 9.10 17.66
N VAL A 296 33.59 7.84 17.58
CA VAL A 296 34.28 6.82 16.78
C VAL A 296 34.21 7.16 15.28
N SER A 297 35.30 6.93 14.55
CA SER A 297 35.33 7.14 13.10
C SER A 297 34.74 5.97 12.31
N ALA A 298 34.18 6.24 11.13
CA ALA A 298 33.73 5.19 10.21
C ALA A 298 34.87 4.24 9.80
N SER A 299 36.11 4.72 9.70
CA SER A 299 37.30 3.89 9.42
C SER A 299 37.54 2.84 10.52
N THR A 300 37.41 3.25 11.79
CA THR A 300 37.51 2.33 12.94
C THR A 300 36.41 1.29 12.89
N ILE A 301 35.15 1.71 12.65
CA ILE A 301 34.02 0.78 12.51
C ILE A 301 34.27 -0.21 11.35
N ASN A 302 34.67 0.28 10.18
CA ASN A 302 34.95 -0.56 9.02
C ASN A 302 36.07 -1.57 9.27
N THR A 303 37.08 -1.20 10.04
CA THR A 303 38.14 -2.13 10.47
C THR A 303 37.56 -3.27 11.30
N GLN A 304 36.68 -2.98 12.26
CA GLN A 304 36.04 -4.00 13.10
C GLN A 304 35.10 -4.90 12.27
N LEU A 305 34.30 -4.33 11.39
CA LEU A 305 33.43 -5.08 10.48
C LEU A 305 34.25 -6.01 9.58
N SER A 306 35.39 -5.55 9.04
CA SER A 306 36.29 -6.36 8.21
C SER A 306 36.91 -7.55 8.96
N GLN A 307 37.04 -7.45 10.28
CA GLN A 307 37.50 -8.52 11.17
C GLN A 307 36.37 -9.50 11.55
N GLY A 308 35.17 -9.34 10.99
CA GLY A 308 34.02 -10.20 11.23
C GLY A 308 33.21 -9.84 12.46
N LYS A 309 33.46 -8.68 13.10
CA LYS A 309 32.61 -8.20 14.19
C LYS A 309 31.25 -7.76 13.67
N HIS A 310 30.25 -7.93 14.51
CA HIS A 310 28.98 -7.23 14.41
C HIS A 310 29.10 -5.83 15.05
N LEU A 311 28.03 -5.03 15.03
CA LEU A 311 28.06 -3.64 15.49
C LEU A 311 26.88 -3.32 16.40
N ILE A 312 27.16 -2.70 17.53
CA ILE A 312 26.15 -2.04 18.37
C ILE A 312 26.47 -0.55 18.42
N PHE A 313 25.49 0.31 18.11
CA PHE A 313 25.56 1.73 18.38
C PHE A 313 24.87 2.05 19.70
N THR A 314 25.64 2.59 20.64
CA THR A 314 25.12 3.10 21.93
C THR A 314 24.43 4.46 21.75
N PRO A 315 23.56 4.90 22.69
CA PRO A 315 22.76 6.11 22.52
C PRO A 315 23.64 7.36 22.35
N GLY A 316 23.46 8.08 21.24
CA GLY A 316 24.14 9.34 20.97
C GLY A 316 24.12 9.75 19.50
N ILE A 317 24.81 10.84 19.18
CA ILE A 317 24.92 11.39 17.82
C ILE A 317 26.28 11.02 17.22
N TYR A 318 26.28 10.44 16.03
CA TYR A 318 27.47 9.97 15.32
C TYR A 318 27.60 10.74 14.01
N HIS A 319 28.66 11.53 13.90
CA HIS A 319 28.99 12.28 12.68
C HIS A 319 29.76 11.38 11.70
N ILE A 320 29.11 11.03 10.60
CA ILE A 320 29.61 10.08 9.60
C ILE A 320 30.13 10.86 8.40
N THR A 321 31.45 11.02 8.32
CA THR A 321 32.14 11.75 7.24
C THR A 321 32.56 10.86 6.06
N SER A 322 32.44 9.54 6.21
CA SER A 322 32.68 8.54 5.17
C SER A 322 31.84 7.29 5.44
N SER A 323 31.49 6.53 4.40
CA SER A 323 30.55 5.42 4.54
C SER A 323 31.07 4.30 5.43
N ILE A 324 30.20 3.82 6.33
CA ILE A 324 30.35 2.53 6.99
C ILE A 324 29.98 1.43 5.97
N GLN A 325 30.87 0.47 5.77
CA GLN A 325 30.78 -0.58 4.76
C GLN A 325 30.45 -1.91 5.41
N ILE A 326 29.28 -2.46 5.09
CA ILE A 326 28.87 -3.79 5.54
C ILE A 326 29.05 -4.76 4.38
N ASN A 327 30.21 -5.42 4.35
CA ASN A 327 30.59 -6.34 3.26
C ASN A 327 30.41 -7.82 3.62
N ASN A 328 30.23 -8.14 4.90
CA ASN A 328 30.14 -9.51 5.37
C ASN A 328 28.67 -9.94 5.49
N ALA A 329 28.33 -11.09 4.90
CA ALA A 329 27.03 -11.73 5.10
C ALA A 329 26.73 -11.95 6.59
N ASN A 330 25.46 -11.96 6.96
CA ASN A 330 24.97 -12.16 8.34
C ASN A 330 25.37 -11.09 9.36
N THR A 331 25.97 -9.98 8.94
CA THR A 331 26.33 -8.90 9.86
C THR A 331 25.09 -8.33 10.55
N VAL A 332 25.15 -8.22 11.88
CA VAL A 332 24.14 -7.54 12.70
C VAL A 332 24.63 -6.14 13.06
N VAL A 333 23.81 -5.14 12.79
CA VAL A 333 23.98 -3.75 13.22
C VAL A 333 22.75 -3.37 14.05
N LEU A 334 22.96 -3.12 15.34
CA LEU A 334 21.89 -2.83 16.29
C LEU A 334 22.12 -1.48 16.95
N GLY A 335 21.11 -0.62 16.93
CA GLY A 335 21.06 0.60 17.74
C GLY A 335 20.26 0.39 19.02
N ILE A 336 20.73 1.02 20.10
CA ILE A 336 20.02 1.10 21.39
C ILE A 336 19.87 2.57 21.79
N GLY A 337 18.66 2.99 22.18
CA GLY A 337 18.38 4.38 22.58
C GLY A 337 18.49 5.40 21.44
N PHE A 338 17.98 5.10 20.25
CA PHE A 338 17.94 6.03 19.10
C PHE A 338 19.30 6.66 18.74
N PRO A 339 20.36 5.85 18.53
CA PRO A 339 21.60 6.38 18.00
C PRO A 339 21.33 7.01 16.63
N THR A 340 21.80 8.25 16.48
CA THR A 340 21.57 9.06 15.28
C THR A 340 22.84 9.10 14.45
N LEU A 341 22.78 8.67 13.19
CA LEU A 341 23.88 8.78 12.23
C LEU A 341 23.67 10.01 11.36
N VAL A 342 24.44 11.08 11.61
CA VAL A 342 24.43 12.31 10.81
C VAL A 342 25.37 12.15 9.62
N ALA A 343 24.83 12.24 8.41
CA ALA A 343 25.60 12.11 7.18
C ALA A 343 26.28 13.44 6.80
N ASP A 344 27.54 13.59 7.20
CA ASP A 344 28.34 14.80 6.90
C ASP A 344 29.00 14.72 5.53
N ASN A 345 29.36 15.88 4.97
CA ASN A 345 30.10 16.01 3.71
C ASN A 345 29.46 15.28 2.51
N GLY A 346 28.14 15.06 2.52
CA GLY A 346 27.42 14.33 1.47
C GLY A 346 27.67 12.82 1.47
N ALA A 347 28.19 12.26 2.57
CA ALA A 347 28.44 10.83 2.70
C ALA A 347 27.14 10.02 2.71
N VAL A 348 27.19 8.80 2.16
CA VAL A 348 26.17 7.78 2.49
C VAL A 348 26.56 7.16 3.82
N ALA A 349 25.74 7.27 4.86
CA ALA A 349 26.13 6.85 6.21
C ALA A 349 26.48 5.35 6.27
N ILE A 350 25.62 4.50 5.70
CA ILE A 350 25.86 3.05 5.61
C ILE A 350 25.66 2.57 4.17
N LYS A 351 26.61 1.76 3.68
CA LYS A 351 26.51 0.98 2.45
C LYS A 351 26.60 -0.50 2.76
N VAL A 352 25.66 -1.27 2.24
CA VAL A 352 25.64 -2.74 2.34
C VAL A 352 26.02 -3.32 0.99
N ALA A 353 26.93 -4.30 0.97
CA ALA A 353 27.20 -5.10 -0.22
C ALA A 353 26.00 -5.99 -0.60
N ASP A 354 25.99 -6.56 -1.80
CA ASP A 354 24.96 -7.51 -2.25
C ASP A 354 25.19 -8.90 -1.60
N VAL A 355 24.99 -8.99 -0.29
CA VAL A 355 25.30 -10.16 0.54
C VAL A 355 24.10 -10.61 1.39
N ASP A 356 24.06 -11.90 1.70
CA ASP A 356 22.98 -12.50 2.47
C ASP A 356 22.89 -11.96 3.90
N GLY A 357 21.66 -11.89 4.39
CA GLY A 357 21.42 -11.98 5.82
C GLY A 357 21.87 -10.78 6.64
N VAL A 358 22.14 -9.60 6.08
CA VAL A 358 22.45 -8.45 6.94
C VAL A 358 21.22 -8.06 7.75
N LYS A 359 21.39 -7.70 9.03
CA LYS A 359 20.32 -7.18 9.88
C LYS A 359 20.71 -5.79 10.38
N ILE A 360 19.92 -4.77 10.04
CA ILE A 360 20.11 -3.40 10.54
C ILE A 360 18.87 -3.01 11.33
N ALA A 361 19.03 -2.57 12.57
CA ALA A 361 17.92 -2.37 13.48
C ALA A 361 18.10 -1.14 14.38
N GLY A 362 17.04 -0.34 14.55
CA GLY A 362 16.94 0.69 15.59
C GLY A 362 17.87 1.90 15.40
N LEU A 363 17.98 2.41 14.17
CA LEU A 363 18.83 3.56 13.84
C LEU A 363 17.99 4.72 13.34
N LEU A 364 18.36 5.94 13.74
CA LEU A 364 17.92 7.17 13.10
C LEU A 364 19.03 7.67 12.18
N PHE A 365 18.74 7.83 10.90
CA PHE A 365 19.61 8.47 9.93
C PHE A 365 19.20 9.94 9.79
N ASP A 366 20.15 10.85 9.89
CA ASP A 366 19.91 12.29 9.81
C ASP A 366 20.74 12.88 8.67
N ALA A 367 20.10 13.58 7.75
CA ALA A 367 20.80 14.21 6.65
C ALA A 367 21.61 15.41 7.14
N GLY A 368 22.89 15.48 6.76
CA GLY A 368 23.70 16.68 6.97
C GLY A 368 23.35 17.80 6.00
N SER A 369 23.95 18.97 6.23
CA SER A 369 23.73 20.18 5.41
C SER A 369 24.22 20.05 3.97
N SER A 370 25.19 19.17 3.74
CA SER A 370 25.68 18.79 2.41
C SER A 370 24.80 17.68 1.82
N ASN A 371 24.37 17.86 0.57
CA ASN A 371 23.50 16.88 -0.08
C ASN A 371 24.16 15.51 -0.21
N SER A 372 23.52 14.49 0.35
CA SER A 372 23.92 13.09 0.18
C SER A 372 23.11 12.42 -0.93
N SER A 373 23.70 11.49 -1.68
CA SER A 373 22.93 10.70 -2.66
C SER A 373 21.90 9.79 -1.98
N SER A 374 22.28 9.22 -0.85
CA SER A 374 21.38 8.51 0.07
C SER A 374 21.93 8.47 1.48
N LEU A 375 21.11 8.17 2.49
CA LEU A 375 21.59 7.95 3.86
C LEU A 375 21.93 6.48 4.12
N LEU A 376 21.10 5.57 3.59
CA LEU A 376 21.34 4.13 3.57
C LEU A 376 21.19 3.57 2.16
N GLN A 377 22.20 2.81 1.72
CA GLN A 377 22.19 2.06 0.47
C GLN A 377 22.33 0.56 0.76
N VAL A 378 21.32 -0.23 0.39
CA VAL A 378 21.32 -1.70 0.56
C VAL A 378 21.56 -2.37 -0.78
N GLY A 379 22.77 -2.89 -0.97
CA GLY A 379 23.27 -3.38 -2.24
C GLY A 379 23.76 -2.23 -3.13
N PRO A 380 24.85 -2.40 -3.91
CA PRO A 380 25.24 -1.46 -4.95
C PRO A 380 24.20 -1.40 -6.09
N ALA A 381 24.22 -0.35 -6.90
CA ALA A 381 23.41 -0.29 -8.11
C ALA A 381 23.72 -1.47 -9.04
N GLY A 382 22.70 -2.10 -9.61
CA GLY A 382 22.85 -3.32 -10.42
C GLY A 382 22.93 -4.62 -9.61
N SER A 383 22.67 -4.57 -8.30
CA SER A 383 22.47 -5.78 -7.48
C SER A 383 21.44 -6.72 -8.12
N SER A 384 21.76 -8.01 -8.11
CA SER A 384 20.97 -9.03 -8.82
C SER A 384 20.99 -10.40 -8.14
N ALA A 385 21.74 -10.56 -7.05
CA ALA A 385 21.74 -11.80 -6.28
C ALA A 385 20.35 -12.09 -5.70
N ASN A 386 20.01 -13.37 -5.60
CA ASN A 386 18.79 -13.82 -4.94
C ASN A 386 19.11 -14.14 -3.48
N HIS A 387 18.42 -13.48 -2.56
CA HIS A 387 18.62 -13.62 -1.12
C HIS A 387 17.42 -14.27 -0.42
N ALA A 388 16.47 -14.89 -1.13
CA ALA A 388 15.22 -15.39 -0.56
C ALA A 388 15.39 -16.36 0.62
N ALA A 389 16.46 -17.17 0.65
CA ALA A 389 16.73 -18.12 1.73
C ALA A 389 17.26 -17.45 3.01
N ASN A 390 17.96 -16.33 2.88
CA ASN A 390 18.49 -15.55 3.99
C ASN A 390 18.54 -14.07 3.62
N PRO A 391 17.37 -13.42 3.55
CA PRO A 391 17.27 -12.05 3.06
C PRO A 391 18.04 -11.09 3.98
N THR A 392 18.39 -9.91 3.50
CA THR A 392 18.70 -8.80 4.40
C THR A 392 17.40 -8.29 5.05
N SER A 393 17.43 -7.88 6.32
CA SER A 393 16.26 -7.28 6.98
C SER A 393 16.58 -6.00 7.74
N LEU A 394 15.67 -5.05 7.66
CA LEU A 394 15.79 -3.69 8.14
C LEU A 394 14.64 -3.39 9.10
N HIS A 395 14.94 -2.97 10.33
CA HIS A 395 13.94 -2.85 11.41
C HIS A 395 14.01 -1.50 12.10
N ASP A 396 12.89 -0.84 12.30
CA ASP A 396 12.84 0.44 13.05
C ASP A 396 13.92 1.42 12.53
N LEU A 397 13.96 1.59 11.20
CA LEU A 397 14.88 2.52 10.58
C LEU A 397 14.15 3.81 10.27
N PHE A 398 14.66 4.89 10.86
CA PHE A 398 14.06 6.20 10.77
C PHE A 398 15.00 7.13 10.02
N PHE A 399 14.45 8.05 9.25
CA PHE A 399 15.21 8.97 8.41
C PHE A 399 14.66 10.37 8.57
N ARG A 400 15.54 11.34 8.75
CA ARG A 400 15.20 12.74 8.93
C ARG A 400 16.00 13.61 7.99
N ALA A 401 15.30 14.48 7.25
CA ALA A 401 15.90 15.57 6.48
C ALA A 401 15.33 16.91 6.94
N GLY A 402 16.04 17.59 7.85
CA GLY A 402 15.61 18.85 8.45
C GLY A 402 15.15 18.73 9.91
N GLY A 403 14.56 19.79 10.46
CA GLY A 403 13.94 19.82 11.79
C GLY A 403 14.92 20.12 12.93
N GLY A 404 16.01 19.36 13.03
CA GLY A 404 17.12 19.64 13.96
C GLY A 404 18.20 20.57 13.41
N GLY A 405 18.07 20.98 12.15
CA GLY A 405 19.10 21.68 11.36
C GLY A 405 18.80 21.55 9.87
N VAL A 406 19.67 22.06 9.00
CA VAL A 406 19.54 21.86 7.54
C VAL A 406 19.99 20.45 7.18
N GLY A 407 19.13 19.67 6.52
CA GLY A 407 19.44 18.34 6.03
C GLY A 407 19.02 18.15 4.58
N LYS A 408 19.92 17.67 3.71
CA LYS A 408 19.65 17.48 2.27
C LYS A 408 20.05 16.09 1.77
N VAL A 409 19.19 15.47 0.97
CA VAL A 409 19.44 14.13 0.42
C VAL A 409 18.66 13.90 -0.87
N ASP A 410 19.22 13.20 -1.85
CA ASP A 410 18.44 12.79 -3.03
C ASP A 410 17.39 11.73 -2.64
N ALA A 411 17.81 10.56 -2.15
CA ALA A 411 16.90 9.52 -1.66
C ALA A 411 17.31 9.00 -0.28
N ASN A 412 16.47 9.10 0.76
CA ASN A 412 16.86 8.70 2.12
C ASN A 412 17.31 7.23 2.20
N LEU A 413 16.50 6.32 1.64
CA LEU A 413 16.76 4.89 1.59
C LEU A 413 16.72 4.37 0.15
N VAL A 414 17.80 3.71 -0.28
CA VAL A 414 17.87 3.02 -1.58
C VAL A 414 18.07 1.52 -1.35
N ILE A 415 17.14 0.70 -1.84
CA ILE A 415 17.19 -0.76 -1.75
C ILE A 415 17.43 -1.34 -3.15
N ASN A 416 18.65 -1.80 -3.42
CA ASN A 416 19.02 -2.45 -4.67
C ASN A 416 18.99 -3.97 -4.57
N SER A 417 19.37 -4.55 -3.43
CA SER A 417 19.35 -6.01 -3.24
C SER A 417 17.94 -6.59 -3.30
N ASN A 418 17.81 -7.77 -3.90
CA ASN A 418 16.54 -8.49 -3.96
C ASN A 418 16.14 -9.05 -2.59
N ASN A 419 14.86 -9.37 -2.43
CA ASN A 419 14.29 -10.09 -1.27
C ASN A 419 14.42 -9.38 0.09
N VAL A 420 14.84 -8.13 0.13
CA VAL A 420 14.98 -7.37 1.39
C VAL A 420 13.64 -7.31 2.13
N ILE A 421 13.69 -7.54 3.43
CA ILE A 421 12.54 -7.37 4.33
C ILE A 421 12.71 -6.03 5.06
N GLY A 422 11.87 -5.06 4.74
CA GLY A 422 11.70 -3.83 5.50
C GLY A 422 10.59 -3.99 6.52
N ASP A 423 10.83 -3.60 7.77
CA ASP A 423 9.87 -3.81 8.84
C ASP A 423 9.88 -2.64 9.82
N HIS A 424 8.95 -1.73 9.59
CA HIS A 424 8.83 -0.40 10.18
C HIS A 424 9.86 0.59 9.69
N PHE A 425 9.41 1.52 8.85
CA PHE A 425 10.16 2.70 8.45
C PHE A 425 9.38 3.96 8.73
N TRP A 426 10.09 5.00 9.17
CA TRP A 426 9.60 6.36 9.03
C TRP A 426 10.63 7.20 8.29
N ILE A 427 10.26 7.69 7.13
CA ILE A 427 11.13 8.45 6.25
C ILE A 427 10.53 9.84 6.12
N TRP A 428 11.14 10.82 6.79
CA TRP A 428 10.51 12.11 7.03
C TRP A 428 11.41 13.24 6.54
N ARG A 429 10.98 13.91 5.47
CA ARG A 429 11.43 15.28 5.21
C ARG A 429 10.72 16.19 6.19
N ALA A 430 11.47 16.91 7.01
CA ALA A 430 10.88 17.69 8.09
C ALA A 430 9.89 18.75 7.60
N ASP A 431 8.68 18.77 8.15
CA ASP A 431 7.64 19.79 7.92
C ASP A 431 7.68 20.94 8.96
N HIS A 432 8.38 20.73 10.08
CA HIS A 432 8.55 21.70 11.16
C HIS A 432 9.93 21.60 11.84
N GLY A 433 10.27 22.61 12.64
CA GLY A 433 11.57 22.74 13.31
C GLY A 433 12.53 23.66 12.56
N ILE A 434 13.82 23.56 12.88
CA ILE A 434 14.89 24.37 12.31
C ILE A 434 15.32 23.80 10.95
N GLY A 435 15.66 24.67 10.00
CA GLY A 435 16.22 24.26 8.71
C GLY A 435 15.19 23.66 7.74
N VAL A 436 13.90 23.98 7.92
CA VAL A 436 12.80 23.50 7.09
C VAL A 436 12.38 24.53 6.04
N GLY A 437 12.07 24.06 4.84
CA GLY A 437 11.50 24.85 3.75
C GLY A 437 11.79 24.24 2.38
N TRP A 438 11.02 24.62 1.36
CA TRP A 438 11.02 23.98 0.04
C TRP A 438 12.41 23.81 -0.58
N THR A 439 13.28 24.80 -0.41
CA THR A 439 14.66 24.81 -0.92
C THR A 439 15.73 24.63 0.19
N THR A 440 15.30 24.50 1.44
CA THR A 440 16.17 24.43 2.62
C THR A 440 16.54 22.99 2.95
N ASN A 441 15.56 22.13 3.25
CA ASN A 441 15.76 20.70 3.52
C ASN A 441 15.33 19.84 2.33
N VAL A 442 15.91 20.10 1.17
CA VAL A 442 15.56 19.39 -0.06
C VAL A 442 15.78 17.89 0.12
N SER A 443 14.72 17.12 -0.08
CA SER A 443 14.74 15.68 -0.13
C SER A 443 13.88 15.20 -1.28
N LYS A 444 14.48 14.68 -2.37
CA LYS A 444 13.72 14.32 -3.58
C LYS A 444 12.78 13.16 -3.32
N ASN A 445 13.33 12.04 -2.83
CA ASN A 445 12.56 10.85 -2.52
C ASN A 445 12.84 10.35 -1.10
N GLY A 446 11.84 9.69 -0.50
CA GLY A 446 12.04 8.97 0.74
C GLY A 446 12.65 7.60 0.49
N LEU A 447 11.93 6.79 -0.28
CA LEU A 447 12.29 5.40 -0.56
C LEU A 447 12.41 5.16 -2.07
N VAL A 448 13.53 4.57 -2.48
CA VAL A 448 13.72 4.03 -3.84
C VAL A 448 14.01 2.53 -3.74
N VAL A 449 13.17 1.71 -4.36
CA VAL A 449 13.32 0.24 -4.38
C VAL A 449 13.61 -0.24 -5.80
N ASN A 450 14.83 -0.71 -6.04
CA ASN A 450 15.25 -1.29 -7.31
C ASN A 450 15.28 -2.82 -7.28
N GLY A 451 15.48 -3.41 -6.10
CA GLY A 451 15.50 -4.86 -5.92
C GLY A 451 14.13 -5.51 -6.14
N ASN A 452 14.13 -6.71 -6.70
CA ASN A 452 12.94 -7.55 -6.86
C ASN A 452 12.57 -8.24 -5.53
N ASP A 453 11.30 -8.62 -5.40
CA ASP A 453 10.75 -9.40 -4.28
C ASP A 453 10.98 -8.77 -2.90
N VAL A 454 11.16 -7.45 -2.84
CA VAL A 454 11.27 -6.69 -1.59
C VAL A 454 9.91 -6.65 -0.91
N THR A 455 9.89 -6.95 0.39
CA THR A 455 8.67 -6.88 1.21
C THR A 455 8.84 -5.82 2.29
N VAL A 456 7.90 -4.88 2.40
CA VAL A 456 7.91 -3.82 3.42
C VAL A 456 6.64 -3.88 4.26
N TYR A 457 6.81 -3.85 5.58
CA TYR A 457 5.75 -3.76 6.57
C TYR A 457 5.82 -2.41 7.28
N GLY A 458 4.69 -1.71 7.46
CA GLY A 458 4.64 -0.47 8.23
C GLY A 458 5.49 0.66 7.62
N LEU A 459 5.18 1.09 6.39
CA LEU A 459 5.90 2.16 5.69
C LEU A 459 5.25 3.53 5.92
N PHE A 460 5.93 4.42 6.64
CA PHE A 460 5.55 5.82 6.82
C PHE A 460 6.54 6.69 6.03
N ASN A 461 6.07 7.51 5.09
CA ASN A 461 6.97 8.22 4.15
C ASN A 461 6.41 9.59 3.72
N GLU A 462 7.06 10.69 4.12
CA GLU A 462 6.39 11.99 4.22
C GLU A 462 7.22 13.19 3.72
N HIS A 463 6.49 14.12 3.07
CA HIS A 463 6.85 15.49 2.70
C HIS A 463 8.01 15.68 1.70
N HIS A 464 8.48 14.63 1.04
CA HIS A 464 9.50 14.71 -0.01
C HIS A 464 9.08 15.59 -1.20
N ASN A 465 10.07 16.18 -1.89
CA ASN A 465 9.87 17.13 -2.98
C ASN A 465 9.35 16.47 -4.27
N GLU A 466 9.68 15.20 -4.51
CA GLU A 466 9.22 14.41 -5.66
C GLU A 466 8.37 13.23 -5.16
N TYR A 467 8.53 12.03 -5.74
CA TYR A 467 7.84 10.82 -5.26
C TYR A 467 8.28 10.49 -3.83
N GLN A 468 7.33 10.31 -2.91
CA GLN A 468 7.65 9.86 -1.55
C GLN A 468 8.28 8.47 -1.64
N THR A 469 7.62 7.56 -2.35
CA THR A 469 8.08 6.20 -2.65
C THR A 469 8.15 5.96 -4.16
N LEU A 470 9.32 5.51 -4.66
CA LEU A 470 9.52 5.04 -6.03
C LEU A 470 9.91 3.56 -6.03
N TRP A 471 9.11 2.74 -6.70
CA TRP A 471 9.27 1.30 -6.77
C TRP A 471 9.55 0.84 -8.21
N ASN A 472 10.77 0.37 -8.45
CA ASN A 472 11.26 -0.06 -9.76
C ASN A 472 11.38 -1.59 -9.89
N GLY A 473 11.47 -2.33 -8.78
CA GLY A 473 11.60 -3.79 -8.76
C GLY A 473 10.27 -4.55 -8.90
N ASN A 474 10.30 -5.74 -9.48
CA ASN A 474 9.15 -6.64 -9.59
C ASN A 474 8.91 -7.44 -8.28
N GLY A 475 7.72 -7.99 -8.12
CA GLY A 475 7.36 -8.84 -6.98
C GLY A 475 7.26 -8.10 -5.65
N GLY A 476 7.26 -6.76 -5.69
CA GLY A 476 7.22 -5.92 -4.51
C GLY A 476 5.94 -6.11 -3.71
N LYS A 477 6.07 -6.15 -2.37
CA LYS A 477 4.94 -6.26 -1.45
C LYS A 477 5.00 -5.20 -0.37
N VAL A 478 3.91 -4.45 -0.18
CA VAL A 478 3.81 -3.46 0.90
C VAL A 478 2.57 -3.70 1.74
N TYR A 479 2.77 -3.87 3.04
CA TYR A 479 1.69 -4.00 4.01
C TYR A 479 1.69 -2.75 4.88
N PHE A 480 0.63 -1.97 4.75
CA PHE A 480 0.48 -0.63 5.31
C PHE A 480 1.42 0.42 4.70
N TYR A 481 0.81 1.51 4.26
CA TYR A 481 1.47 2.73 3.85
C TYR A 481 0.76 3.94 4.44
N GLN A 482 1.52 4.87 5.00
CA GLN A 482 1.05 6.20 5.35
C GLN A 482 1.99 7.25 4.77
N SER A 483 1.41 8.33 4.24
CA SER A 483 2.16 9.44 3.67
C SER A 483 1.39 10.74 3.76
N GLU A 484 2.13 11.82 3.88
CA GLU A 484 1.66 13.18 3.69
C GLU A 484 2.48 13.88 2.61
N ILE A 485 1.80 14.57 1.70
CA ILE A 485 2.46 15.38 0.66
C ILE A 485 3.12 16.61 1.30
N ALA A 486 4.21 17.10 0.70
CA ALA A 486 4.91 18.30 1.16
C ALA A 486 3.95 19.49 1.32
N TYR A 487 3.93 20.10 2.50
CA TYR A 487 3.03 21.22 2.79
C TYR A 487 3.45 22.53 2.13
N ASP A 488 4.77 22.67 1.95
CA ASP A 488 5.47 23.91 1.67
C ASP A 488 5.76 24.11 0.17
N VAL A 489 4.94 23.49 -0.69
CA VAL A 489 5.03 23.70 -2.14
C VAL A 489 4.66 25.16 -2.46
N PRO A 490 5.55 25.94 -3.10
CA PRO A 490 5.36 27.39 -3.19
C PRO A 490 4.41 27.84 -4.31
N SER A 491 4.19 26.99 -5.32
CA SER A 491 3.22 27.21 -6.40
C SER A 491 3.05 25.94 -7.24
N GLN A 492 1.97 25.84 -8.03
CA GLN A 492 1.82 24.73 -8.96
C GLN A 492 2.99 24.63 -9.96
N ALA A 493 3.45 25.76 -10.50
CA ALA A 493 4.54 25.80 -11.47
C ALA A 493 5.88 25.28 -10.91
N ALA A 494 6.10 25.42 -9.60
CA ALA A 494 7.28 24.91 -8.93
C ALA A 494 7.23 23.40 -8.66
N TRP A 495 6.06 22.76 -8.83
CA TRP A 495 5.83 21.34 -8.55
C TRP A 495 4.99 20.70 -9.64
N MET A 496 5.62 20.58 -10.82
CA MET A 496 5.10 19.85 -11.97
C MET A 496 6.03 18.69 -12.29
N ASN A 497 5.45 17.53 -12.57
CA ASN A 497 6.17 16.41 -13.17
C ASN A 497 5.90 16.41 -14.69
N GLY A 498 6.71 17.16 -15.44
CA GLY A 498 6.43 17.45 -16.84
C GLY A 498 5.12 18.24 -16.99
N SER A 499 4.12 17.66 -17.64
CA SER A 499 2.78 18.24 -17.77
C SER A 499 1.81 17.81 -16.66
N VAL A 500 2.23 16.95 -15.73
CA VAL A 500 1.39 16.42 -14.66
C VAL A 500 1.52 17.29 -13.41
N ASN A 501 0.40 17.57 -12.76
CA ASN A 501 0.37 18.32 -11.49
C ASN A 501 0.97 17.47 -10.36
N GLY A 502 2.14 17.88 -9.86
CA GLY A 502 2.84 17.22 -8.76
C GLY A 502 3.42 15.84 -9.07
N PHE A 503 3.92 15.19 -8.02
CA PHE A 503 4.45 13.84 -8.03
C PHE A 503 3.60 12.97 -7.09
N ALA A 504 3.20 11.79 -7.55
CA ALA A 504 2.46 10.84 -6.72
C ALA A 504 3.20 10.53 -5.41
N SER A 505 2.47 10.23 -4.34
CA SER A 505 3.10 9.75 -3.12
C SER A 505 3.73 8.37 -3.36
N TYR A 506 2.99 7.47 -4.01
CA TYR A 506 3.42 6.10 -4.25
C TYR A 506 3.50 5.80 -5.75
N LYS A 507 4.71 5.71 -6.30
CA LYS A 507 4.96 5.39 -7.71
C LYS A 507 5.50 3.98 -7.86
N VAL A 508 4.77 3.12 -8.58
CA VAL A 508 5.31 1.90 -9.17
C VAL A 508 5.69 2.21 -10.61
N ALA A 509 6.94 1.96 -10.98
CA ALA A 509 7.46 2.28 -12.30
C ALA A 509 6.72 1.53 -13.41
N ASN A 510 6.61 2.15 -14.59
CA ASN A 510 5.83 1.60 -15.70
C ASN A 510 6.40 0.28 -16.25
N THR A 511 7.65 -0.05 -15.93
CA THR A 511 8.33 -1.30 -16.29
C THR A 511 8.03 -2.46 -15.35
N VAL A 512 7.39 -2.21 -14.20
CA VAL A 512 7.03 -3.25 -13.24
C VAL A 512 5.83 -4.03 -13.75
N THR A 513 5.93 -5.35 -13.69
CA THR A 513 4.89 -6.29 -14.12
C THR A 513 4.15 -6.93 -12.96
N THR A 514 4.77 -6.98 -11.77
CA THR A 514 4.18 -7.54 -10.56
C THR A 514 4.47 -6.66 -9.34
N HIS A 515 3.42 -6.30 -8.60
CA HIS A 515 3.49 -5.52 -7.36
C HIS A 515 2.18 -5.66 -6.59
N GLU A 516 2.22 -5.70 -5.27
CA GLU A 516 0.99 -5.83 -4.47
C GLU A 516 1.10 -5.01 -3.18
N ALA A 517 0.09 -4.20 -2.86
CA ALA A 517 0.11 -3.39 -1.65
C ALA A 517 -1.25 -3.34 -0.95
N TRP A 518 -1.24 -3.27 0.38
CA TRP A 518 -2.43 -3.32 1.24
C TRP A 518 -2.48 -2.15 2.21
N GLY A 519 -3.60 -1.42 2.22
CA GLY A 519 -3.88 -0.36 3.19
C GLY A 519 -2.99 0.86 3.01
N LEU A 520 -3.24 1.65 1.97
CA LEU A 520 -2.46 2.86 1.63
C LEU A 520 -3.25 4.13 2.01
N GLY A 521 -2.71 4.95 2.90
CA GLY A 521 -3.23 6.27 3.26
C GLY A 521 -2.33 7.40 2.76
N ILE A 522 -2.87 8.32 1.97
CA ILE A 522 -2.13 9.46 1.42
C ILE A 522 -2.87 10.76 1.71
N TYR A 523 -2.24 11.68 2.43
CA TYR A 523 -2.88 12.90 2.91
C TYR A 523 -2.24 14.16 2.31
N SER A 524 -3.01 15.24 2.21
CA SER A 524 -2.51 16.55 1.78
C SER A 524 -3.00 17.67 2.68
N PHE A 525 -2.09 18.55 3.09
CA PHE A 525 -2.40 19.79 3.82
C PHE A 525 -2.01 21.08 3.07
N PHE A 526 -1.23 21.04 1.98
CA PHE A 526 -0.78 22.19 1.16
C PHE A 526 -0.96 23.58 1.83
N ARG A 527 -0.03 23.92 2.73
CA ARG A 527 -0.11 25.12 3.59
C ARG A 527 0.17 26.41 2.82
N ASP A 528 1.07 26.35 1.84
CA ASP A 528 1.69 27.56 1.29
C ASP A 528 1.08 28.03 -0.05
N ALA A 529 0.41 27.16 -0.80
CA ALA A 529 -0.23 27.51 -2.08
C ALA A 529 -1.39 26.57 -2.45
N PRO A 530 -2.33 27.01 -3.32
CA PRO A 530 -3.42 26.18 -3.85
C PRO A 530 -2.91 25.22 -4.93
N VAL A 531 -2.20 24.18 -4.49
CA VAL A 531 -1.54 23.21 -5.37
C VAL A 531 -2.40 21.97 -5.54
N LYS A 532 -2.40 21.43 -6.75
CA LYS A 532 -3.09 20.19 -7.11
C LYS A 532 -2.07 19.07 -7.23
N LEU A 533 -2.42 17.89 -6.72
CA LEU A 533 -1.76 16.63 -7.02
C LEU A 533 -2.68 15.82 -7.94
N ASN A 534 -2.21 15.49 -9.15
CA ASN A 534 -3.02 14.76 -10.13
C ASN A 534 -3.48 13.39 -9.61
N SER A 535 -2.58 12.63 -9.00
CA SER A 535 -2.90 11.31 -8.44
C SER A 535 -2.03 11.00 -7.23
N ALA A 536 -2.62 10.44 -6.17
CA ALA A 536 -1.86 10.03 -4.99
C ALA A 536 -0.99 8.79 -5.25
N ILE A 537 -1.44 7.89 -6.12
CA ILE A 537 -0.77 6.63 -6.45
C ILE A 537 -0.65 6.53 -7.98
N GLU A 538 0.53 6.20 -8.48
CA GLU A 538 0.77 5.95 -9.91
C GLU A 538 1.31 4.54 -10.10
N VAL A 539 0.60 3.69 -10.85
CA VAL A 539 1.00 2.30 -11.12
C VAL A 539 0.78 1.91 -12.58
N PRO A 540 1.54 0.96 -13.14
CA PRO A 540 1.25 0.41 -14.45
C PRO A 540 -0.06 -0.40 -14.44
N ASP A 541 -0.79 -0.34 -15.55
CA ASP A 541 -2.01 -1.12 -15.77
C ASP A 541 -1.68 -2.51 -16.30
N VAL A 542 -1.14 -3.35 -15.42
CA VAL A 542 -0.73 -4.73 -15.72
C VAL A 542 -1.29 -5.69 -14.68
N GLN A 543 -1.69 -6.90 -15.12
CA GLN A 543 -2.42 -7.86 -14.28
C GLN A 543 -1.74 -8.24 -12.97
N GLY A 544 -0.40 -8.22 -12.95
CA GLY A 544 0.38 -8.52 -11.75
C GLY A 544 0.47 -7.36 -10.75
N VAL A 545 -0.02 -6.16 -11.08
CA VAL A 545 0.03 -4.99 -10.19
C VAL A 545 -1.34 -4.73 -9.56
N LYS A 546 -1.39 -4.80 -8.23
CA LYS A 546 -2.64 -4.67 -7.47
C LYS A 546 -2.45 -3.79 -6.24
N ILE A 547 -3.50 -3.05 -5.91
CA ILE A 547 -3.57 -2.24 -4.71
C ILE A 547 -4.89 -2.54 -4.00
N HIS A 548 -4.79 -2.96 -2.77
CA HIS A 548 -5.91 -3.27 -1.89
C HIS A 548 -6.05 -2.14 -0.89
N HIS A 549 -7.23 -1.53 -0.83
CA HIS A 549 -7.64 -0.50 0.12
C HIS A 549 -6.72 0.73 0.13
N ALA A 550 -7.08 1.74 -0.67
CA ALA A 550 -6.43 3.04 -0.68
C ALA A 550 -7.38 4.14 -0.18
N THR A 551 -6.85 5.12 0.56
CA THR A 551 -7.58 6.31 1.02
C THR A 551 -6.76 7.56 0.75
N THR A 552 -7.41 8.59 0.20
CA THR A 552 -6.85 9.94 0.11
C THR A 552 -7.60 10.90 1.01
N ILE A 553 -6.89 11.86 1.61
CA ILE A 553 -7.48 12.80 2.58
C ILE A 553 -6.93 14.21 2.37
N TRP A 554 -7.81 15.19 2.38
CA TRP A 554 -7.47 16.61 2.40
C TRP A 554 -7.66 17.18 3.82
N LEU A 555 -6.59 17.73 4.41
CA LEU A 555 -6.49 18.04 5.83
C LEU A 555 -6.65 19.54 6.17
N SER A 556 -7.63 20.24 5.59
CA SER A 556 -7.80 21.70 5.82
C SER A 556 -6.70 22.59 5.21
N GLY A 557 -6.16 22.21 4.06
CA GLY A 557 -5.13 22.99 3.37
C GLY A 557 -5.60 24.30 2.74
N THR A 558 -4.72 24.92 1.94
CA THR A 558 -5.05 26.15 1.21
C THR A 558 -6.22 25.92 0.26
N ALA A 559 -7.25 26.77 0.31
CA ALA A 559 -8.42 26.65 -0.56
C ALA A 559 -8.02 26.62 -2.05
N GLY A 560 -8.55 25.64 -2.79
CA GLY A 560 -8.18 25.39 -4.20
C GLY A 560 -7.06 24.37 -4.39
N SER A 561 -6.43 23.91 -3.31
CA SER A 561 -5.58 22.71 -3.34
C SER A 561 -6.41 21.43 -3.35
N GLU A 562 -5.88 20.37 -3.94
CA GLU A 562 -6.60 19.09 -4.05
C GLU A 562 -5.65 17.90 -4.28
N ILE A 563 -6.15 16.70 -4.00
CA ILE A 563 -5.68 15.47 -4.66
C ILE A 563 -6.80 15.06 -5.64
N THR A 564 -6.52 15.10 -6.94
CA THR A 564 -7.53 14.90 -8.00
C THR A 564 -8.02 13.46 -8.08
N HIS A 565 -7.11 12.48 -7.96
CA HIS A 565 -7.41 11.04 -8.02
C HIS A 565 -6.69 10.23 -6.93
N ILE A 566 -7.26 9.09 -6.56
CA ILE A 566 -6.63 8.15 -5.63
C ILE A 566 -5.49 7.41 -6.33
N ILE A 567 -5.76 6.80 -7.48
CA ILE A 567 -4.79 6.00 -8.23
C ILE A 567 -4.95 6.20 -9.73
N ASN A 568 -3.86 6.53 -10.42
CA ASN A 568 -3.89 6.92 -11.83
C ASN A 568 -5.02 7.94 -12.09
N ASN A 569 -6.06 7.55 -12.82
CA ASN A 569 -7.23 8.37 -13.14
C ASN A 569 -8.52 7.89 -12.41
N LEU A 570 -8.37 7.08 -11.35
CA LEU A 570 -9.46 6.46 -10.60
C LEU A 570 -9.60 7.08 -9.20
N GLY A 571 -10.83 7.10 -8.71
CA GLY A 571 -11.19 7.70 -7.42
C GLY A 571 -11.52 9.20 -7.54
N GLY A 572 -12.38 9.68 -6.63
CA GLY A 572 -12.80 11.06 -6.59
C GLY A 572 -11.74 12.00 -6.03
N THR A 573 -11.99 13.30 -6.20
CA THR A 573 -11.12 14.38 -5.72
C THR A 573 -11.38 14.68 -4.24
N VAL A 574 -10.32 14.96 -3.49
CA VAL A 574 -10.40 15.55 -2.13
C VAL A 574 -9.87 16.98 -2.13
N TYR A 575 -10.64 17.93 -1.59
CA TYR A 575 -10.39 19.37 -1.71
C TYR A 575 -11.04 20.25 -0.62
N ALA A 576 -11.83 19.69 0.30
CA ALA A 576 -12.52 20.45 1.35
C ALA A 576 -12.89 19.57 2.55
N ASN A 577 -13.17 20.13 3.73
CA ASN A 577 -13.61 19.34 4.89
C ASN A 577 -15.10 18.94 4.85
N SER A 578 -15.88 19.52 3.94
CA SER A 578 -17.31 19.26 3.82
C SER A 578 -17.77 19.44 2.38
N PRO A 579 -18.63 18.54 1.86
CA PRO A 579 -19.11 17.30 2.50
C PRO A 579 -17.99 16.26 2.74
N SER A 580 -18.26 15.19 3.48
CA SER A 580 -17.23 14.25 3.94
C SER A 580 -16.45 13.56 2.80
N ASP A 581 -17.10 13.36 1.66
CA ASP A 581 -16.52 12.85 0.42
C ASP A 581 -15.59 13.88 -0.25
N ALA A 582 -15.75 15.18 0.00
CA ALA A 582 -14.76 16.18 -0.39
C ALA A 582 -13.50 16.14 0.50
N MET A 583 -13.58 15.56 1.70
CA MET A 583 -12.45 15.43 2.63
C MET A 583 -11.69 14.13 2.41
N ARG A 584 -12.41 13.03 2.20
CA ARG A 584 -11.86 11.68 2.14
C ARG A 584 -12.47 10.89 1.00
N GLN A 585 -11.62 10.27 0.21
CA GLN A 585 -12.00 9.33 -0.85
C GLN A 585 -11.32 7.99 -0.61
N THR A 586 -11.97 6.91 -1.04
CA THR A 586 -11.49 5.53 -0.84
C THR A 586 -11.64 4.69 -2.09
N LEU A 587 -10.69 3.79 -2.34
CA LEU A 587 -10.75 2.78 -3.38
C LEU A 587 -10.47 1.41 -2.74
N SER A 588 -11.42 0.49 -2.83
CA SER A 588 -11.23 -0.83 -2.23
C SER A 588 -10.23 -1.69 -3.00
N GLU A 589 -10.29 -1.69 -4.33
CA GLU A 589 -9.46 -2.57 -5.14
C GLU A 589 -9.00 -1.89 -6.42
N PHE A 590 -7.74 -2.10 -6.75
CA PHE A 590 -7.18 -1.91 -8.07
C PHE A 590 -6.48 -3.19 -8.47
N VAL A 591 -6.81 -3.70 -9.66
CA VAL A 591 -6.06 -4.76 -10.33
C VAL A 591 -5.79 -4.22 -11.72
N GLY A 592 -4.50 -4.13 -12.09
CA GLY A 592 -4.18 -3.80 -13.46
C GLY A 592 -4.82 -4.80 -14.42
N THR A 593 -5.26 -4.35 -15.56
CA THR A 593 -6.02 -5.16 -16.50
C THR A 593 -5.11 -5.88 -17.49
N GLY A 594 -3.85 -5.45 -17.62
CA GLY A 594 -2.93 -5.99 -18.62
C GLY A 594 -3.28 -5.59 -20.04
N THR A 595 -4.34 -4.78 -20.26
CA THR A 595 -4.70 -4.26 -21.58
C THR A 595 -3.84 -3.05 -21.95
N GLY A 596 -2.53 -3.12 -21.72
CA GLY A 596 -1.58 -2.08 -22.13
C GLY A 596 -1.99 -0.64 -21.79
N GLY A 597 -2.80 -0.43 -20.76
CA GLY A 597 -3.36 0.87 -20.38
C GLY A 597 -2.41 1.63 -19.46
N GLY A 598 -1.11 1.57 -19.72
CA GLY A 598 -0.16 2.46 -19.07
C GLY A 598 -0.62 3.89 -19.32
N GLY A 599 -0.68 4.71 -18.27
CA GLY A 599 -1.09 6.11 -18.32
C GLY A 599 -0.36 6.93 -19.38
N GLY A 600 -0.83 6.84 -20.63
CA GLY A 600 -0.54 7.77 -21.69
C GLY A 600 -1.46 8.95 -21.50
N THR A 601 -0.86 10.13 -21.31
CA THR A 601 -1.54 11.41 -21.48
C THR A 601 -2.32 11.39 -22.80
N GLU A 602 -3.65 11.50 -22.75
CA GLU A 602 -4.42 11.66 -23.97
C GLU A 602 -4.02 12.97 -24.66
N THR A 603 -3.51 12.85 -25.88
CA THR A 603 -2.97 13.99 -26.64
C THR A 603 -4.05 14.51 -27.57
N ALA A 604 -4.34 15.81 -27.53
CA ALA A 604 -5.23 16.44 -28.49
C ALA A 604 -4.60 16.36 -29.89
N LEU A 605 -5.39 15.96 -30.89
CA LEU A 605 -4.96 15.96 -32.27
C LEU A 605 -4.81 17.40 -32.78
N ASP A 606 -3.78 17.65 -33.60
CA ASP A 606 -3.64 18.91 -34.33
C ASP A 606 -4.80 19.09 -35.31
N ARG A 607 -5.51 20.21 -35.15
CA ARG A 607 -6.72 20.57 -35.91
C ARG A 607 -6.44 21.51 -37.08
N THR A 608 -5.17 21.84 -37.31
CA THR A 608 -4.76 22.72 -38.41
C THR A 608 -5.25 22.16 -39.75
N GLY A 609 -6.05 22.96 -40.46
CA GLY A 609 -6.60 22.60 -41.77
C GLY A 609 -7.87 21.73 -41.74
N TRP A 610 -8.42 21.42 -40.56
CA TRP A 610 -9.71 20.76 -40.45
C TRP A 610 -10.84 21.67 -40.92
N THR A 611 -11.89 21.09 -41.48
CA THR A 611 -13.08 21.84 -41.95
C THR A 611 -14.35 21.21 -41.39
N ALA A 612 -15.42 21.99 -41.24
CA ALA A 612 -16.71 21.47 -40.84
C ALA A 612 -17.86 21.99 -41.72
N THR A 613 -18.89 21.17 -41.88
CA THR A 613 -20.20 21.56 -42.44
C THR A 613 -21.27 21.37 -41.38
N THR A 614 -22.20 22.31 -41.26
CA THR A 614 -23.22 22.28 -40.21
C THR A 614 -24.63 22.35 -40.76
N SER A 615 -25.57 21.72 -40.06
CA SER A 615 -27.00 21.80 -40.33
C SER A 615 -27.73 22.18 -39.04
N PRO A 616 -28.35 23.37 -38.93
CA PRO A 616 -28.45 24.40 -39.96
C PRO A 616 -27.09 25.07 -40.30
N VAL A 617 -27.01 25.61 -41.51
CA VAL A 617 -25.93 26.53 -41.91
C VAL A 617 -26.27 27.91 -41.34
N ASN A 618 -25.37 28.49 -40.54
CA ASN A 618 -25.58 29.81 -39.94
C ASN A 618 -24.28 30.60 -39.78
N SER A 619 -23.54 30.36 -38.70
CA SER A 619 -22.25 31.01 -38.42
C SER A 619 -21.07 30.17 -38.92
N THR A 620 -19.90 30.81 -38.98
CA THR A 620 -18.62 30.28 -39.47
C THR A 620 -18.20 28.99 -38.75
N PRO A 621 -18.23 27.81 -39.40
CA PRO A 621 -17.84 26.53 -38.78
C PRO A 621 -16.36 26.44 -38.39
N GLU A 622 -15.49 27.26 -38.96
CA GLU A 622 -14.06 27.33 -38.66
C GLU A 622 -13.79 27.75 -37.20
N ALA A 623 -14.75 28.46 -36.59
CA ALA A 623 -14.71 28.81 -35.17
C ALA A 623 -14.87 27.60 -34.23
N LEU A 624 -15.00 26.38 -34.74
CA LEU A 624 -14.91 25.14 -33.95
C LEU A 624 -13.45 24.72 -33.70
N PHE A 625 -12.49 25.24 -34.49
CA PHE A 625 -11.12 24.75 -34.60
C PHE A 625 -10.02 25.82 -34.42
N ASP A 626 -10.39 27.04 -34.03
CA ASP A 626 -9.49 28.20 -34.10
C ASP A 626 -8.67 28.45 -32.81
N ASN A 627 -8.83 27.62 -31.77
CA ASN A 627 -8.20 27.76 -30.45
C ASN A 627 -8.51 29.12 -29.80
N ASN A 628 -9.68 29.69 -30.06
CA ASN A 628 -10.08 30.99 -29.56
C ASN A 628 -11.43 30.94 -28.83
N MET A 629 -11.37 30.86 -27.50
CA MET A 629 -12.58 30.87 -26.66
C MET A 629 -13.43 32.15 -26.73
N SER A 630 -13.02 33.18 -27.48
CA SER A 630 -13.87 34.36 -27.76
C SER A 630 -14.79 34.17 -28.98
N THR A 631 -14.45 33.29 -29.91
CA THR A 631 -15.27 32.92 -31.08
C THR A 631 -16.13 31.68 -30.78
N ARG A 632 -17.14 31.42 -31.62
CA ARG A 632 -17.98 30.21 -31.52
C ARG A 632 -18.69 29.92 -32.84
N TRP A 633 -18.94 28.64 -33.10
CA TRP A 633 -20.05 28.25 -33.97
C TRP A 633 -21.36 28.23 -33.18
N THR A 634 -22.45 28.62 -33.84
CA THR A 634 -23.81 28.58 -33.31
C THR A 634 -24.82 28.27 -34.41
N SER A 635 -25.78 27.40 -34.06
CA SER A 635 -26.93 27.01 -34.89
C SER A 635 -27.90 28.17 -35.19
N GLY A 636 -27.92 29.22 -34.36
CA GLY A 636 -28.82 30.38 -34.53
C GLY A 636 -30.31 30.07 -34.41
N LYS A 637 -30.66 28.87 -33.94
CA LYS A 637 -32.03 28.36 -33.81
C LYS A 637 -32.15 27.53 -32.53
N ASN A 638 -33.38 27.37 -32.04
CA ASN A 638 -33.67 26.47 -30.94
C ASN A 638 -33.19 25.04 -31.27
N GLN A 639 -32.74 24.34 -30.24
CA GLN A 639 -32.34 22.94 -30.35
C GLN A 639 -33.54 22.06 -30.71
N VAL A 640 -33.41 21.35 -31.85
CA VAL A 640 -34.36 20.34 -32.31
C VAL A 640 -33.58 19.11 -32.80
N PRO A 641 -34.09 17.88 -32.59
CA PRO A 641 -33.39 16.67 -32.99
C PRO A 641 -33.03 16.68 -34.49
N GLY A 642 -31.81 16.28 -34.81
CA GLY A 642 -31.31 16.17 -36.19
C GLY A 642 -30.42 17.32 -36.65
N GLN A 643 -30.23 18.36 -35.83
CA GLN A 643 -29.16 19.34 -36.06
C GLN A 643 -27.81 18.63 -36.01
N SER A 644 -26.86 18.98 -36.88
CA SER A 644 -25.59 18.26 -36.97
C SER A 644 -24.39 19.10 -37.36
N ILE A 645 -23.21 18.61 -36.97
CA ILE A 645 -21.89 19.09 -37.39
C ILE A 645 -21.15 17.89 -37.98
N ILE A 646 -20.61 18.05 -39.19
CA ILE A 646 -19.73 17.08 -39.83
C ILE A 646 -18.34 17.70 -39.94
N MET A 647 -17.37 17.11 -39.26
CA MET A 647 -15.97 17.48 -39.30
C MET A 647 -15.20 16.58 -40.29
N ASP A 648 -14.33 17.18 -41.10
CA ASP A 648 -13.33 16.51 -41.93
C ASP A 648 -11.93 16.80 -41.39
N MET A 649 -11.28 15.79 -40.81
CA MET A 649 -9.91 15.87 -40.28
C MET A 649 -8.82 15.78 -41.36
N LYS A 650 -9.22 15.76 -42.64
CA LYS A 650 -8.38 15.69 -43.87
C LYS A 650 -7.58 14.40 -44.09
N ALA A 651 -7.39 13.61 -43.06
CA ALA A 651 -6.79 12.29 -43.12
C ALA A 651 -7.49 11.35 -42.13
N VAL A 652 -7.35 10.04 -42.34
CA VAL A 652 -7.75 9.05 -41.33
C VAL A 652 -6.89 9.26 -40.09
N LYS A 653 -7.53 9.47 -38.94
CA LYS A 653 -6.88 9.62 -37.64
C LYS A 653 -7.34 8.51 -36.71
N ASN A 654 -6.46 8.14 -35.78
CA ASN A 654 -6.83 7.29 -34.65
C ASN A 654 -7.24 8.19 -33.47
N PHE A 655 -8.42 7.97 -32.91
CA PHE A 655 -8.93 8.80 -31.80
C PHE A 655 -9.97 8.05 -30.98
N ASN A 656 -10.07 8.39 -29.70
CA ASN A 656 -10.96 7.71 -28.74
C ASN A 656 -11.76 8.69 -27.86
N LYS A 657 -11.57 10.00 -28.04
CA LYS A 657 -12.30 11.02 -27.27
C LYS A 657 -12.59 12.25 -28.11
N LEU A 658 -13.77 12.83 -27.89
CA LEU A 658 -14.23 14.11 -28.44
C LEU A 658 -14.65 15.02 -27.28
N VAL A 659 -14.27 16.30 -27.30
CA VAL A 659 -14.69 17.30 -26.32
C VAL A 659 -15.35 18.46 -27.05
N MET A 660 -16.60 18.74 -26.72
CA MET A 660 -17.37 19.90 -27.18
C MET A 660 -17.47 20.93 -26.06
N ASP A 661 -16.88 22.10 -26.24
CA ASP A 661 -16.85 23.16 -25.23
C ASP A 661 -17.73 24.35 -25.65
N SER A 662 -18.75 24.68 -24.86
CA SER A 662 -19.63 25.84 -25.03
C SER A 662 -19.43 26.89 -23.92
N THR A 663 -18.33 26.84 -23.17
CA THR A 663 -18.03 27.74 -22.03
C THR A 663 -18.11 29.21 -22.45
N GLY A 664 -18.78 30.05 -21.67
CA GLY A 664 -19.14 31.43 -22.04
C GLY A 664 -20.49 31.54 -22.75
N ASN A 665 -21.08 30.42 -23.15
CA ASN A 665 -22.48 30.26 -23.55
C ASN A 665 -23.05 29.03 -22.82
N ASN A 666 -23.05 29.11 -21.49
CA ASN A 666 -23.17 27.95 -20.62
C ASN A 666 -24.50 27.18 -20.71
N SER A 667 -25.51 27.71 -21.40
CA SER A 667 -26.80 27.04 -21.63
C SER A 667 -26.92 26.41 -23.03
N ASP A 668 -25.98 26.67 -23.94
CA ASP A 668 -26.07 26.33 -25.37
C ASP A 668 -25.46 24.97 -25.74
N TYR A 669 -25.09 24.14 -24.76
CA TYR A 669 -24.59 22.78 -25.02
C TYR A 669 -25.68 21.84 -25.58
N ALA A 670 -25.29 20.80 -26.32
CA ALA A 670 -26.22 19.81 -26.86
C ALA A 670 -26.96 19.06 -25.73
N ARG A 671 -28.30 19.02 -25.74
CA ARG A 671 -29.07 18.29 -24.71
C ARG A 671 -29.08 16.77 -24.88
N GLY A 672 -28.95 16.31 -26.11
CA GLY A 672 -28.68 14.93 -26.47
C GLY A 672 -27.74 14.92 -27.67
N TYR A 673 -26.94 13.87 -27.82
CA TYR A 673 -26.07 13.71 -28.97
C TYR A 673 -25.93 12.25 -29.41
N GLU A 674 -25.62 12.09 -30.69
CA GLU A 674 -25.15 10.87 -31.33
C GLU A 674 -23.86 11.20 -32.09
N ILE A 675 -22.85 10.33 -32.00
CA ILE A 675 -21.58 10.49 -32.71
C ILE A 675 -21.49 9.40 -33.75
N TYR A 676 -21.17 9.77 -34.98
CA TYR A 676 -20.91 8.87 -36.10
C TYR A 676 -19.51 9.13 -36.64
N VAL A 677 -18.92 8.14 -37.30
CA VAL A 677 -17.62 8.28 -37.97
C VAL A 677 -17.68 7.73 -39.38
N SER A 678 -16.84 8.26 -40.27
CA SER A 678 -16.77 7.80 -41.66
C SER A 678 -15.36 7.96 -42.23
N ASN A 679 -15.01 7.13 -43.20
CA ASN A 679 -13.79 7.29 -44.00
C ASN A 679 -14.03 8.05 -45.31
N ASP A 680 -15.27 8.09 -45.82
CA ASP A 680 -15.63 8.69 -47.10
C ASP A 680 -16.52 9.95 -46.97
N GLY A 681 -17.04 10.23 -45.77
CA GLY A 681 -17.90 11.39 -45.48
C GLY A 681 -19.36 11.23 -45.90
N THR A 682 -19.74 10.07 -46.44
CA THR A 682 -21.08 9.76 -46.96
C THR A 682 -21.71 8.52 -46.31
N SER A 683 -20.89 7.54 -45.97
CA SER A 683 -21.26 6.27 -45.33
C SER A 683 -20.99 6.37 -43.83
N TRP A 684 -22.04 6.51 -43.01
CA TRP A 684 -21.92 6.84 -41.59
C TRP A 684 -22.22 5.69 -40.62
N GLY A 685 -22.88 4.63 -41.09
CA GLY A 685 -23.30 3.52 -40.24
C GLY A 685 -24.22 3.95 -39.08
N SER A 686 -24.25 3.11 -38.04
CA SER A 686 -24.88 3.44 -36.74
C SER A 686 -23.99 4.39 -35.93
N PRO A 687 -24.56 5.16 -34.98
CA PRO A 687 -23.75 5.99 -34.12
C PRO A 687 -22.80 5.11 -33.29
N ILE A 688 -21.52 5.52 -33.20
CA ILE A 688 -20.50 4.87 -32.37
C ILE A 688 -20.74 5.10 -30.87
N THR A 689 -21.47 6.14 -30.51
CA THR A 689 -21.93 6.41 -29.14
C THR A 689 -23.06 7.44 -29.15
N THR A 690 -23.90 7.40 -28.12
CA THR A 690 -24.98 8.36 -27.90
C THR A 690 -24.97 8.80 -26.44
N GLY A 691 -25.52 9.97 -26.13
CA GLY A 691 -25.52 10.47 -24.77
C GLY A 691 -26.34 11.73 -24.57
N THR A 692 -26.34 12.24 -23.34
CA THR A 692 -27.00 13.49 -22.94
C THR A 692 -25.97 14.50 -22.46
N GLY A 693 -26.17 15.78 -22.78
CA GLY A 693 -25.38 16.85 -22.19
C GLY A 693 -26.06 17.45 -20.98
N SER A 694 -25.30 17.75 -19.93
CA SER A 694 -25.76 18.39 -18.69
C SER A 694 -24.95 19.63 -18.30
N ALA A 695 -23.86 19.93 -19.01
CA ALA A 695 -22.93 21.01 -18.72
C ALA A 695 -22.34 21.61 -20.01
N PRO A 696 -21.75 22.83 -19.95
CA PRO A 696 -21.15 23.51 -21.10
C PRO A 696 -20.02 22.74 -21.78
N ILE A 697 -19.29 21.90 -21.03
CA ILE A 697 -18.25 21.02 -21.56
C ILE A 697 -18.82 19.60 -21.62
N ILE A 698 -18.97 19.08 -22.83
CA ILE A 698 -19.38 17.70 -23.07
C ILE A 698 -18.14 16.91 -23.50
N THR A 699 -17.68 16.01 -22.64
CA THR A 699 -16.63 15.04 -22.97
C THR A 699 -17.27 13.71 -23.35
N VAL A 700 -16.92 13.23 -24.54
CA VAL A 700 -17.43 11.98 -25.10
C VAL A 700 -16.26 11.05 -25.36
N SER A 701 -16.13 10.02 -24.54
CA SER A 701 -15.13 8.95 -24.73
C SER A 701 -15.80 7.74 -25.39
N PHE A 702 -15.09 7.09 -26.30
CA PHE A 702 -15.56 5.93 -27.05
C PHE A 702 -14.37 5.03 -27.42
N THR A 703 -14.65 3.81 -27.85
CA THR A 703 -13.60 2.90 -28.35
C THR A 703 -12.84 3.55 -29.49
N ALA A 704 -11.50 3.41 -29.51
CA ALA A 704 -10.66 4.05 -30.52
C ALA A 704 -11.15 3.76 -31.95
N GLN A 705 -11.37 4.83 -32.71
CA GLN A 705 -11.82 4.82 -34.09
C GLN A 705 -10.66 5.16 -35.02
N ASN A 706 -10.62 4.54 -36.20
CA ASN A 706 -9.78 4.97 -37.31
C ASN A 706 -10.70 5.54 -38.40
N ALA A 707 -10.87 6.86 -38.40
CA ALA A 707 -11.78 7.53 -39.32
C ALA A 707 -11.23 8.90 -39.75
N ARG A 708 -11.71 9.39 -40.90
CA ARG A 708 -11.39 10.73 -41.39
C ARG A 708 -12.44 11.77 -40.97
N TYR A 709 -13.70 11.36 -40.89
CA TYR A 709 -14.81 12.24 -40.62
C TYR A 709 -15.50 11.87 -39.30
N ILE A 710 -15.96 12.89 -38.57
CA ILE A 710 -16.78 12.75 -37.36
C ILE A 710 -18.06 13.54 -37.59
N LYS A 711 -19.23 12.94 -37.35
CA LYS A 711 -20.52 13.61 -37.39
C LYS A 711 -21.16 13.59 -36.00
N VAL A 712 -21.43 14.77 -35.47
CA VAL A 712 -22.19 14.96 -34.23
C VAL A 712 -23.61 15.33 -34.62
N VAL A 713 -24.59 14.55 -34.17
CA VAL A 713 -26.02 14.86 -34.31
C VAL A 713 -26.55 15.21 -32.94
N GLN A 714 -27.07 16.42 -32.78
CA GLN A 714 -27.78 16.82 -31.57
C GLN A 714 -29.20 16.23 -31.63
N THR A 715 -29.64 15.59 -30.53
CA THR A 715 -30.90 14.82 -30.45
C THR A 715 -31.88 15.35 -29.40
N GLY A 716 -31.52 16.38 -28.64
CA GLY A 716 -32.38 16.94 -27.61
C GLY A 716 -33.31 18.06 -28.11
N VAL A 717 -34.21 18.50 -27.24
CA VAL A 717 -35.08 19.68 -27.48
C VAL A 717 -34.78 20.72 -26.40
N ALA A 718 -34.51 21.97 -26.81
CA ALA A 718 -34.39 23.10 -25.88
C ALA A 718 -34.70 24.44 -26.56
N SER A 719 -35.16 25.42 -25.77
CA SER A 719 -35.31 26.81 -26.22
C SER A 719 -33.98 27.55 -26.39
N ASN A 720 -32.88 26.99 -25.87
CA ASN A 720 -31.53 27.52 -26.09
C ASN A 720 -31.03 27.14 -27.49
N TRP A 721 -30.05 27.90 -28.00
CA TRP A 721 -29.34 27.53 -29.22
C TRP A 721 -28.38 26.38 -28.95
N TRP A 722 -27.92 25.70 -30.00
CA TRP A 722 -26.72 24.84 -29.91
C TRP A 722 -25.50 25.63 -30.38
N SER A 723 -24.50 25.77 -29.51
CA SER A 723 -23.26 26.50 -29.77
C SER A 723 -22.06 25.71 -29.26
N ILE A 724 -20.95 25.75 -30.00
CA ILE A 724 -19.65 25.16 -29.61
C ILE A 724 -18.56 26.18 -29.93
N ARG A 725 -17.70 26.46 -28.96
CA ARG A 725 -16.50 27.30 -29.09
C ARG A 725 -15.31 26.48 -29.54
N GLU A 726 -15.11 25.31 -28.93
CA GLU A 726 -14.00 24.45 -29.30
C GLU A 726 -14.45 23.01 -29.38
N LEU A 727 -14.05 22.35 -30.47
CA LEU A 727 -14.26 20.93 -30.69
C LEU A 727 -12.91 20.22 -30.82
N ASN A 728 -12.54 19.48 -29.78
CA ASN A 728 -11.25 18.79 -29.67
C ASN A 728 -11.42 17.28 -29.81
N VAL A 729 -10.48 16.62 -30.50
CA VAL A 729 -10.42 15.17 -30.66
C VAL A 729 -9.09 14.70 -30.08
N TYR A 730 -9.09 13.61 -29.32
CA TYR A 730 -7.89 13.10 -28.66
C TYR A 730 -7.58 11.66 -29.06
N THR A 731 -6.30 11.34 -29.00
CA THR A 731 -5.76 9.98 -29.19
C THR A 731 -5.02 9.56 -27.93
N SER A 732 -5.10 8.27 -27.58
CA SER A 732 -4.20 7.67 -26.61
C SER A 732 -2.81 7.51 -27.25
N GLY A 733 -1.76 8.05 -26.62
CA GLY A 733 -0.41 8.01 -27.17
C GLY A 733 0.15 6.59 -27.29
N SER A 734 0.04 5.98 -28.47
CA SER A 734 0.99 5.08 -29.17
C SER A 734 0.23 4.19 -30.16
N GLY A 735 0.67 4.20 -31.41
CA GLY A 735 0.07 3.37 -32.47
C GLY A 735 0.40 1.89 -32.27
N GLY A 736 -0.64 1.04 -32.28
CA GLY A 736 -0.52 -0.42 -32.30
C GLY A 736 -1.88 -1.10 -32.13
N SER A 737 -2.25 -1.95 -33.09
CA SER A 737 -3.57 -2.56 -33.27
C SER A 737 -4.17 -3.30 -32.07
N GLY A 738 -5.42 -2.94 -31.74
CA GLY A 738 -6.58 -3.85 -31.78
C GLY A 738 -6.66 -5.00 -30.76
N GLY A 739 -7.21 -4.70 -29.58
CA GLY A 739 -7.83 -5.68 -28.67
C GLY A 739 -8.81 -4.95 -27.75
N GLY A 740 -10.10 -5.33 -27.77
CA GLY A 740 -11.15 -4.71 -26.95
C GLY A 740 -11.05 -5.06 -25.45
N PRO A 741 -11.87 -4.46 -24.57
CA PRO A 741 -11.84 -4.70 -23.12
C PRO A 741 -12.45 -6.04 -22.72
N THR A 742 -11.94 -6.63 -21.64
CA THR A 742 -12.40 -7.89 -21.03
C THR A 742 -13.78 -7.76 -20.37
N GLY A 743 -14.64 -8.76 -20.54
CA GLY A 743 -16.04 -8.86 -20.13
C GLY A 743 -17.10 -8.48 -21.17
N ALA A 744 -16.75 -7.89 -22.31
CA ALA A 744 -17.73 -7.37 -23.29
C ALA A 744 -18.13 -8.40 -24.35
N SER A 745 -19.42 -8.50 -24.66
CA SER A 745 -19.89 -9.34 -25.76
C SER A 745 -19.35 -8.80 -27.08
N LEU A 746 -18.80 -9.67 -27.90
CA LEU A 746 -18.38 -9.34 -29.25
C LEU A 746 -19.59 -8.95 -30.09
N ASP A 747 -19.37 -7.97 -30.98
CA ASP A 747 -20.35 -7.61 -32.00
C ASP A 747 -20.55 -8.79 -32.97
N ARG A 748 -21.79 -9.25 -33.02
CA ARG A 748 -22.26 -10.42 -33.77
C ARG A 748 -23.10 -10.08 -35.00
N THR A 749 -23.24 -8.80 -35.33
CA THR A 749 -24.06 -8.30 -36.47
C THR A 749 -23.65 -8.84 -37.84
N SER A 750 -22.38 -9.22 -38.00
CA SER A 750 -21.83 -9.75 -39.27
C SER A 750 -21.68 -11.27 -39.28
N TRP A 751 -21.98 -11.96 -38.18
CA TRP A 751 -21.68 -13.37 -38.05
C TRP A 751 -22.57 -14.24 -38.93
N VAL A 752 -22.05 -15.40 -39.30
CA VAL A 752 -22.77 -16.42 -40.06
C VAL A 752 -22.64 -17.75 -39.34
N ALA A 753 -23.72 -18.53 -39.26
CA ALA A 753 -23.68 -19.87 -38.68
C ALA A 753 -24.12 -20.94 -39.68
N THR A 754 -23.49 -22.11 -39.58
CA THR A 754 -23.93 -23.34 -40.26
C THR A 754 -24.21 -24.42 -39.22
N THR A 755 -25.28 -25.20 -39.43
CA THR A 755 -25.77 -26.15 -38.44
C THR A 755 -25.95 -27.54 -39.02
N SER A 756 -25.76 -28.55 -38.18
CA SER A 756 -25.97 -29.97 -38.50
C SER A 756 -26.78 -30.61 -37.37
N PRO A 757 -28.03 -31.06 -37.61
CA PRO A 757 -28.76 -31.03 -38.89
C PRO A 757 -29.07 -29.61 -39.36
N VAL A 758 -29.21 -29.44 -40.68
CA VAL A 758 -29.70 -28.19 -41.28
C VAL A 758 -31.20 -28.09 -41.00
N ASN A 759 -31.58 -27.18 -40.11
CA ASN A 759 -32.97 -26.91 -39.75
C ASN A 759 -33.13 -25.49 -39.19
N GLY A 760 -34.31 -24.88 -39.40
CA GLY A 760 -34.62 -23.54 -38.92
C GLY A 760 -33.76 -22.44 -39.57
N THR A 761 -33.66 -21.30 -38.88
CA THR A 761 -32.95 -20.09 -39.30
C THR A 761 -31.74 -19.87 -38.39
N PRO A 762 -30.50 -20.24 -38.78
CA PRO A 762 -29.29 -20.11 -37.94
C PRO A 762 -28.98 -18.67 -37.50
N GLU A 763 -29.51 -17.67 -38.19
CA GLU A 763 -29.38 -16.24 -37.85
C GLU A 763 -30.06 -15.90 -36.52
N ALA A 764 -31.05 -16.69 -36.10
CA ALA A 764 -31.69 -16.59 -34.79
C ALA A 764 -30.79 -17.07 -33.63
N LEU A 765 -29.50 -17.30 -33.86
CA LEU A 765 -28.48 -17.48 -32.82
C LEU A 765 -27.90 -16.13 -32.37
N PHE A 766 -28.07 -15.07 -33.17
CA PHE A 766 -27.37 -13.81 -32.99
C PHE A 766 -28.19 -12.61 -33.50
N ASP A 767 -29.52 -12.66 -33.43
CA ASP A 767 -30.40 -11.54 -33.78
C ASP A 767 -30.71 -10.60 -32.59
N GLY A 768 -30.37 -11.00 -31.36
CA GLY A 768 -30.65 -10.20 -30.17
C GLY A 768 -32.10 -10.26 -29.71
N ASP A 769 -32.89 -11.20 -30.23
CA ASP A 769 -34.30 -11.35 -29.93
C ASP A 769 -34.55 -12.69 -29.21
N MET A 770 -34.74 -12.63 -27.89
CA MET A 770 -35.09 -13.79 -27.08
C MET A 770 -36.46 -14.42 -27.42
N SER A 771 -37.24 -13.85 -28.36
CA SER A 771 -38.46 -14.47 -28.89
C SER A 771 -38.19 -15.46 -30.03
N THR A 772 -37.09 -15.31 -30.77
CA THR A 772 -36.66 -16.21 -31.85
C THR A 772 -35.71 -17.29 -31.30
N ARG A 773 -35.47 -18.35 -32.09
CA ARG A 773 -34.49 -19.41 -31.77
C ARG A 773 -34.07 -20.22 -32.98
N TRP A 774 -32.84 -20.70 -32.98
CA TRP A 774 -32.45 -21.86 -33.76
C TRP A 774 -32.84 -23.16 -33.04
N THR A 775 -33.18 -24.20 -33.82
CA THR A 775 -33.45 -25.55 -33.29
C THR A 775 -33.04 -26.65 -34.25
N SER A 776 -32.50 -27.74 -33.70
CA SER A 776 -32.10 -28.94 -34.43
C SER A 776 -33.28 -29.71 -35.07
N GLY A 777 -34.52 -29.49 -34.61
CA GLY A 777 -35.73 -30.10 -35.19
C GLY A 777 -35.84 -31.63 -35.00
N LYS A 778 -34.95 -32.23 -34.22
CA LYS A 778 -34.95 -33.66 -33.87
C LYS A 778 -34.30 -33.88 -32.51
N ALA A 779 -34.47 -35.08 -31.96
CA ALA A 779 -33.85 -35.48 -30.70
C ALA A 779 -32.32 -35.29 -30.72
N GLN A 780 -31.74 -34.90 -29.59
CA GLN A 780 -30.29 -34.74 -29.47
C GLN A 780 -29.59 -36.08 -29.64
N ALA A 781 -28.61 -36.12 -30.53
CA ALA A 781 -27.75 -37.28 -30.77
C ALA A 781 -26.30 -36.79 -30.98
N PRO A 782 -25.29 -37.58 -30.54
CA PRO A 782 -23.90 -37.18 -30.66
C PRO A 782 -23.52 -36.83 -32.11
N GLY A 783 -22.78 -35.72 -32.28
CA GLY A 783 -22.30 -35.26 -33.59
C GLY A 783 -23.15 -34.18 -34.23
N GLN A 784 -24.26 -33.75 -33.60
CA GLN A 784 -24.92 -32.50 -33.97
C GLN A 784 -23.99 -31.31 -33.70
N SER A 785 -23.96 -30.30 -34.56
CA SER A 785 -23.00 -29.20 -34.42
C SER A 785 -23.49 -27.86 -34.93
N ILE A 786 -22.94 -26.80 -34.36
CA ILE A 786 -23.03 -25.41 -34.84
C ILE A 786 -21.60 -24.93 -35.15
N ILE A 787 -21.40 -24.37 -36.34
CA ILE A 787 -20.16 -23.69 -36.73
C ILE A 787 -20.48 -22.22 -36.97
N LEU A 788 -19.85 -21.36 -36.19
CA LEU A 788 -19.93 -19.91 -36.27
C LEU A 788 -18.72 -19.36 -37.02
N ASP A 789 -18.94 -18.49 -38.01
CA ASP A 789 -17.94 -17.65 -38.66
C ASP A 789 -18.12 -16.20 -38.20
N MET A 790 -17.16 -15.69 -37.41
CA MET A 790 -17.16 -14.31 -36.91
C MET A 790 -16.69 -13.28 -37.96
N GLN A 791 -16.50 -13.70 -39.21
CA GLN A 791 -16.04 -12.95 -40.39
C GLN A 791 -14.61 -12.38 -40.32
N ALA A 792 -14.07 -12.21 -39.12
CA ALA A 792 -12.69 -11.85 -38.87
C ALA A 792 -12.16 -12.68 -37.69
N VAL A 793 -10.84 -12.77 -37.60
CA VAL A 793 -10.18 -13.31 -36.40
C VAL A 793 -10.53 -12.40 -35.22
N LYS A 794 -11.06 -12.99 -34.14
CA LYS A 794 -11.43 -12.29 -32.91
C LYS A 794 -10.70 -12.92 -31.72
N THR A 795 -10.37 -12.09 -30.75
CA THR A 795 -9.91 -12.55 -29.44
C THR A 795 -11.12 -12.73 -28.53
N PHE A 796 -11.20 -13.85 -27.81
CA PHE A 796 -12.29 -14.16 -26.87
C PHE A 796 -11.86 -15.18 -25.83
N ASN A 797 -12.54 -15.22 -24.69
CA ASN A 797 -12.29 -16.17 -23.60
C ASN A 797 -13.58 -16.75 -23.00
N LYS A 798 -14.77 -16.37 -23.47
CA LYS A 798 -16.04 -16.88 -22.91
C LYS A 798 -17.11 -17.04 -23.97
N LEU A 799 -17.89 -18.11 -23.88
CA LEU A 799 -19.07 -18.37 -24.71
C LEU A 799 -20.30 -18.51 -23.83
N VAL A 800 -21.45 -18.00 -24.27
CA VAL A 800 -22.74 -18.20 -23.60
C VAL A 800 -23.77 -18.66 -24.64
N MET A 801 -24.35 -19.84 -24.41
CA MET A 801 -25.48 -20.37 -25.18
C MET A 801 -26.74 -20.33 -24.33
N ASP A 802 -27.74 -19.55 -24.73
CA ASP A 802 -28.99 -19.36 -23.99
C ASP A 802 -30.17 -20.01 -24.72
N SER A 803 -30.90 -20.90 -24.04
CA SER A 803 -32.12 -21.57 -24.51
C SER A 803 -33.36 -21.22 -23.66
N THR A 804 -33.29 -20.15 -22.86
CA THR A 804 -34.36 -19.70 -21.94
C THR A 804 -35.69 -19.54 -22.66
N GLY A 805 -36.76 -20.11 -22.11
CA GLY A 805 -38.07 -20.23 -22.76
C GLY A 805 -38.27 -21.57 -23.48
N ASN A 806 -37.19 -22.31 -23.73
CA ASN A 806 -37.19 -23.73 -24.11
C ASN A 806 -36.27 -24.49 -23.14
N ASN A 807 -36.61 -24.43 -21.85
CA ASN A 807 -35.71 -24.73 -20.74
C ASN A 807 -35.14 -26.17 -20.68
N ASN A 808 -35.59 -27.06 -21.56
CA ASN A 808 -35.15 -28.45 -21.64
C ASN A 808 -34.36 -28.76 -22.93
N ASP A 809 -34.13 -27.76 -23.78
CA ASP A 809 -33.50 -27.89 -25.10
C ASP A 809 -32.01 -27.51 -25.13
N TYR A 810 -31.37 -27.31 -23.98
CA TYR A 810 -29.92 -27.03 -23.91
C TYR A 810 -29.08 -28.28 -24.29
N ALA A 811 -27.83 -28.08 -24.73
CA ALA A 811 -26.93 -29.17 -25.09
C ALA A 811 -26.63 -30.06 -23.87
N ARG A 812 -26.94 -31.36 -23.93
CA ARG A 812 -26.77 -32.27 -22.78
C ARG A 812 -25.29 -32.51 -22.44
N SER A 813 -24.45 -32.60 -23.45
CA SER A 813 -22.99 -32.51 -23.35
C SER A 813 -22.41 -31.94 -24.64
N TYR A 814 -21.23 -31.34 -24.58
CA TYR A 814 -20.63 -30.64 -25.71
C TYR A 814 -19.09 -30.63 -25.69
N GLU A 815 -18.52 -30.41 -26.87
CA GLU A 815 -17.12 -30.05 -27.10
C GLU A 815 -17.05 -28.76 -27.93
N VAL A 816 -16.07 -27.91 -27.65
CA VAL A 816 -15.84 -26.64 -28.35
C VAL A 816 -14.49 -26.69 -29.06
N TYR A 817 -14.47 -26.28 -30.31
CA TYR A 817 -13.27 -26.16 -31.14
C TYR A 817 -13.20 -24.76 -31.73
N VAL A 818 -11.99 -24.32 -32.09
CA VAL A 818 -11.75 -23.03 -32.74
C VAL A 818 -10.89 -23.22 -33.98
N SER A 819 -11.04 -22.33 -34.97
CA SER A 819 -10.26 -22.40 -36.21
C SER A 819 -10.08 -21.01 -36.83
N ASN A 820 -8.98 -20.83 -37.58
CA ASN A 820 -8.78 -19.64 -38.42
C ASN A 820 -9.27 -19.81 -39.85
N ASN A 821 -9.49 -21.05 -40.31
CA ASN A 821 -9.80 -21.37 -41.71
C ASN A 821 -11.12 -22.15 -41.89
N GLY A 822 -11.82 -22.47 -40.80
CA GLY A 822 -13.12 -23.15 -40.82
C GLY A 822 -13.08 -24.64 -41.20
N THR A 823 -11.90 -25.20 -41.48
CA THR A 823 -11.72 -26.58 -41.96
C THR A 823 -10.76 -27.40 -41.08
N SER A 824 -9.77 -26.76 -40.47
CA SER A 824 -8.80 -27.37 -39.55
C SER A 824 -9.12 -26.94 -38.11
N TRP A 825 -9.53 -27.89 -37.26
CA TRP A 825 -10.12 -27.58 -35.95
C TRP A 825 -9.26 -27.96 -34.74
N GLY A 826 -8.17 -28.71 -34.92
CA GLY A 826 -7.32 -29.14 -33.81
C GLY A 826 -8.06 -29.98 -32.76
N SER A 827 -7.56 -29.97 -31.53
CA SER A 827 -8.23 -30.57 -30.36
C SER A 827 -9.31 -29.63 -29.79
N ALA A 828 -10.26 -30.18 -29.04
CA ALA A 828 -11.25 -29.37 -28.35
C ALA A 828 -10.56 -28.42 -27.35
N VAL A 829 -10.96 -27.14 -27.36
CA VAL A 829 -10.49 -26.12 -26.40
C VAL A 829 -11.31 -26.09 -25.12
N ALA A 830 -12.50 -26.69 -25.12
CA ALA A 830 -13.31 -26.96 -23.94
C ALA A 830 -14.27 -28.14 -24.18
N ASN A 831 -14.75 -28.76 -23.10
CA ASN A 831 -15.80 -29.75 -23.10
C ASN A 831 -16.62 -29.64 -21.80
N GLY A 832 -17.85 -30.15 -21.80
CA GLY A 832 -18.69 -30.10 -20.61
C GLY A 832 -20.07 -30.74 -20.78
N THR A 833 -20.85 -30.71 -19.70
CA THR A 833 -22.25 -31.16 -19.64
C THR A 833 -23.18 -30.00 -19.32
N GLY A 834 -24.26 -29.84 -20.08
CA GLY A 834 -25.29 -28.84 -19.78
C GLY A 834 -26.25 -29.33 -18.70
N THR A 835 -26.59 -28.45 -17.74
CA THR A 835 -27.52 -28.74 -16.64
C THR A 835 -28.68 -27.74 -16.57
N ALA A 836 -28.61 -26.64 -17.32
CA ALA A 836 -29.57 -25.54 -17.29
C ALA A 836 -29.70 -24.88 -18.69
N PRO A 837 -30.75 -24.08 -18.91
CA PRO A 837 -31.01 -23.42 -20.20
C PRO A 837 -29.90 -22.46 -20.66
N ILE A 838 -29.14 -21.88 -19.73
CA ILE A 838 -27.98 -21.04 -20.01
C ILE A 838 -26.73 -21.85 -19.76
N ILE A 839 -25.90 -22.02 -20.79
CA ILE A 839 -24.60 -22.68 -20.72
C ILE A 839 -23.52 -21.61 -20.91
N THR A 840 -22.75 -21.34 -19.86
CA THR A 840 -21.54 -20.50 -19.90
C THR A 840 -20.31 -21.38 -19.99
N ILE A 841 -19.41 -21.07 -20.93
CA ILE A 841 -18.16 -21.79 -21.18
C ILE A 841 -17.02 -20.80 -21.05
N GLU A 842 -16.21 -20.94 -20.01
CA GLU A 842 -14.97 -20.17 -19.83
C GLU A 842 -13.80 -20.89 -20.53
N LEU A 843 -12.99 -20.15 -21.28
CA LEU A 843 -11.87 -20.61 -22.09
C LEU A 843 -10.59 -19.89 -21.66
N SER A 844 -9.43 -20.52 -21.89
CA SER A 844 -8.20 -19.73 -22.06
C SER A 844 -8.37 -18.80 -23.27
N VAL A 845 -7.69 -17.64 -23.29
CA VAL A 845 -7.83 -16.67 -24.39
C VAL A 845 -7.57 -17.33 -25.74
N GLN A 846 -8.57 -17.32 -26.60
CA GLN A 846 -8.52 -17.81 -27.96
C GLN A 846 -8.37 -16.64 -28.93
N ASN A 847 -7.68 -16.90 -30.04
CA ASN A 847 -7.57 -15.97 -31.16
C ASN A 847 -7.94 -16.72 -32.45
N ALA A 848 -9.21 -16.65 -32.83
CA ALA A 848 -9.76 -17.47 -33.90
C ALA A 848 -10.88 -16.74 -34.67
N ARG A 849 -11.12 -17.14 -35.92
CA ARG A 849 -12.25 -16.63 -36.73
C ARG A 849 -13.51 -17.48 -36.57
N TYR A 850 -13.35 -18.79 -36.39
CA TYR A 850 -14.43 -19.74 -36.34
C TYR A 850 -14.53 -20.43 -34.99
N ILE A 851 -15.75 -20.67 -34.52
CA ILE A 851 -16.07 -21.46 -33.32
C ILE A 851 -16.97 -22.62 -33.75
N LYS A 852 -16.67 -23.85 -33.32
CA LYS A 852 -17.50 -25.02 -33.55
C LYS A 852 -17.91 -25.63 -32.21
N VAL A 853 -19.20 -25.74 -31.97
CA VAL A 853 -19.76 -26.47 -30.84
C VAL A 853 -20.35 -27.78 -31.36
N VAL A 854 -19.88 -28.90 -30.82
CA VAL A 854 -20.40 -30.24 -31.10
C VAL A 854 -21.15 -30.73 -29.87
N GLN A 855 -22.44 -31.02 -30.02
CA GLN A 855 -23.23 -31.69 -29.00
C GLN A 855 -22.87 -33.19 -29.00
N THR A 856 -22.61 -33.76 -27.83
CA THR A 856 -22.11 -35.13 -27.65
C THR A 856 -23.04 -36.04 -26.86
N GLY A 857 -24.20 -35.54 -26.42
CA GLY A 857 -25.13 -36.26 -25.54
C GLY A 857 -26.31 -36.88 -26.30
N THR A 858 -27.06 -37.75 -25.63
CA THR A 858 -28.30 -38.35 -26.18
C THR A 858 -29.48 -38.04 -25.27
N VAL A 859 -30.53 -37.39 -25.80
CA VAL A 859 -31.79 -37.16 -25.08
C VAL A 859 -32.96 -36.96 -26.05
N SER A 860 -34.18 -37.30 -25.62
CA SER A 860 -35.41 -37.17 -26.44
C SER A 860 -35.79 -35.71 -26.77
N ASN A 861 -35.29 -34.75 -26.00
CA ASN A 861 -35.52 -33.33 -26.23
C ASN A 861 -34.76 -32.85 -27.48
N TRP A 862 -35.13 -31.70 -28.02
CA TRP A 862 -34.37 -31.08 -29.11
C TRP A 862 -33.16 -30.32 -28.56
N TRP A 863 -32.22 -29.97 -29.41
CA TRP A 863 -31.21 -28.93 -29.11
C TRP A 863 -31.64 -27.61 -29.74
N SER A 864 -31.76 -26.55 -28.93
CA SER A 864 -32.17 -25.21 -29.35
C SER A 864 -31.31 -24.15 -28.67
N ILE A 865 -31.07 -23.03 -29.36
CA ILE A 865 -30.36 -21.85 -28.83
C ILE A 865 -31.08 -20.61 -29.35
N ARG A 866 -31.38 -19.67 -28.46
CA ARG A 866 -31.91 -18.34 -28.75
C ARG A 866 -30.80 -17.33 -28.96
N GLU A 867 -29.80 -17.35 -28.09
CA GLU A 867 -28.70 -16.41 -28.17
C GLU A 867 -27.36 -17.12 -27.93
N PHE A 868 -26.42 -16.92 -28.84
CA PHE A 868 -25.04 -17.35 -28.76
C PHE A 868 -24.15 -16.11 -28.66
N ASN A 869 -23.66 -15.82 -27.46
CA ASN A 869 -22.77 -14.69 -27.20
C ASN A 869 -21.33 -15.17 -26.99
N VAL A 870 -20.36 -14.40 -27.49
CA VAL A 870 -18.92 -14.62 -27.27
C VAL A 870 -18.39 -13.36 -26.61
N TYR A 871 -17.53 -13.50 -25.61
CA TYR A 871 -16.95 -12.39 -24.87
C TYR A 871 -15.43 -12.52 -24.88
N TYR A 872 -14.75 -11.39 -24.90
CA TYR A 872 -13.35 -11.25 -24.50
C TYR A 872 -13.30 -10.74 -23.07
#